data_AF-A0A662AV83-F1
#
_entry.id   AF-A0A662AV83-F1
#
_cell.length_a   1.000
_cell.length_b   1.000
_cell.length_c   1.000
_cell.angle_alpha   90.00
_cell.angle_beta   90.00
_cell.angle_gamma   90.00
#
_symmetry.space_group_name_H-M   'P 1'
#
loop_
_entity.id
_entity.type
_entity.pdbx_description
1 polymer ?
#
loop_
_entity_poly.entity_id
_entity_poly.type
_entity_poly.pdbx_seq_one_letter_code
_entity_poly.pdbx_strand_id
1 'polypeptide(L)'
;MYSIFKKNLKIHRMKTTYLLLLLFFAATINIIAQKPKKTYDYKVFAEKFTKNTRGTIEPLFGYAKEWSYIAGKIGKSVDDVSKLSKKHYTRVKEEVQKTKAKGLLMIYDKAELSVVQESPIKVANIKIFVSSGNDKYTFTLKNCVQTDKTWVLGDDAIAEGPMFDSEEAVSESVTTGNTNKNVPYKGYLKFNKETVGKEMKGYYVTTEGTKVEAVILNDNPNNMHNNDIELSLFKKAYGEQGYTKNSSNFNKSISKNSLRAFFVAKHLYVKAGNDWFILLNEAPISKVVRISSSTVYKTPESVEKKDLIGKPVRGYYIDKNGKRINAVIKYQNVETLTNMNSTFLLYNIAYNEKGFTEDESNNFKGILMKKDVKEFHLAGFTYYKANVSALNLGGEWRVLSDDISYTTGKYIYKTGGTPKEESMLVMGFKKSMSQITSDNTELSTKIKNKEKGYKITNIEKIIKEYNEWYLKQYPGKFNYVLADIKTVAVEETVVTEETGNNSNTNTGSSASPEHEKFGKALLEAFKSDTPDKLLALSWTSQELGNTIKEKTKNEDMKNAFISRFKKKDPNNDAMQKETKTQFNNVKGEHKDLNWEKAEYVSFKFSKQGISKDVNFDWGSATLQFESQEAHYFINVSEFMHLLSGWKGASYMFK
;
A
#
# COMPACT_ATOMS: atom_id res chain seq x y z
N MET A 1 21.82 -56.66 -48.89
CA MET A 1 22.47 -56.49 -47.57
C MET A 1 21.92 -55.34 -46.73
N TYR A 2 21.71 -54.13 -47.27
CA TYR A 2 21.28 -52.95 -46.50
C TYR A 2 19.88 -53.08 -45.83
N SER A 3 18.94 -53.79 -46.48
CA SER A 3 17.59 -54.05 -45.93
C SER A 3 17.61 -54.98 -44.70
N ILE A 4 18.47 -56.00 -44.71
CA ILE A 4 18.62 -56.95 -43.59
C ILE A 4 19.25 -56.25 -42.39
N PHE A 5 20.24 -55.36 -42.63
CA PHE A 5 20.87 -54.57 -41.57
C PHE A 5 19.88 -53.61 -40.89
N LYS A 6 18.99 -52.96 -41.65
CA LYS A 6 17.99 -52.04 -41.10
C LYS A 6 16.92 -52.77 -40.26
N LYS A 7 16.55 -53.99 -40.65
CA LYS A 7 15.59 -54.82 -39.90
C LYS A 7 16.19 -55.30 -38.57
N ASN A 8 17.45 -55.74 -38.58
CA ASN A 8 18.15 -56.17 -37.37
C ASN A 8 18.43 -55.00 -36.41
N LEU A 9 18.78 -53.81 -36.91
CA LEU A 9 18.97 -52.62 -36.07
C LEU A 9 17.66 -52.16 -35.40
N LYS A 10 16.53 -52.29 -36.09
CA LYS A 10 15.20 -51.93 -35.56
C LYS A 10 14.74 -52.93 -34.48
N ILE A 11 14.99 -54.23 -34.69
CA ILE A 11 14.69 -55.28 -33.70
C ILE A 11 15.58 -55.12 -32.46
N HIS A 12 16.85 -54.76 -32.64
CA HIS A 12 17.75 -54.56 -31.50
C HIS A 12 17.33 -53.34 -30.68
N ARG A 13 17.04 -52.19 -31.33
CA ARG A 13 16.52 -51.01 -30.64
C ARG A 13 15.21 -51.28 -29.90
N MET A 14 14.28 -52.03 -30.50
CA MET A 14 13.02 -52.38 -29.82
C MET A 14 13.27 -53.23 -28.57
N LYS A 15 14.17 -54.21 -28.64
CA LYS A 15 14.53 -55.05 -27.49
C LYS A 15 15.23 -54.24 -26.38
N THR A 16 16.11 -53.31 -26.73
CA THR A 16 16.78 -52.45 -25.73
C THR A 16 15.81 -51.48 -25.07
N THR A 17 14.87 -50.90 -25.82
CA THR A 17 13.84 -50.01 -25.27
C THR A 17 12.86 -50.79 -24.38
N TYR A 18 12.46 -52.01 -24.76
CA TYR A 18 11.57 -52.85 -23.97
C TYR A 18 12.24 -53.35 -22.67
N LEU A 19 13.54 -53.67 -22.74
CA LEU A 19 14.34 -54.05 -21.57
C LEU A 19 14.53 -52.87 -20.59
N LEU A 20 14.76 -51.66 -21.11
CA LEU A 20 14.81 -50.44 -20.30
C LEU A 20 13.45 -50.12 -19.67
N LEU A 21 12.36 -50.33 -20.39
CA LEU A 21 11.00 -50.14 -19.86
C LEU A 21 10.67 -51.18 -18.77
N LEU A 22 11.07 -52.43 -18.95
CA LEU A 22 10.92 -53.50 -17.95
C LEU A 22 11.78 -53.26 -16.72
N LEU A 23 13.00 -52.75 -16.88
CA LEU A 23 13.85 -52.34 -15.74
C LEU A 23 13.26 -51.13 -15.01
N PHE A 24 12.63 -50.19 -15.73
CA PHE A 24 11.89 -49.09 -15.13
C PHE A 24 10.65 -49.58 -14.36
N PHE A 25 9.91 -50.54 -14.91
CA PHE A 25 8.77 -51.17 -14.23
C PHE A 25 9.19 -52.03 -13.03
N ALA A 26 10.31 -52.75 -13.11
CA ALA A 26 10.85 -53.50 -11.98
C ALA A 26 11.36 -52.58 -10.86
N ALA A 27 11.91 -51.42 -11.21
CA ALA A 27 12.32 -50.39 -10.25
C ALA A 27 11.10 -49.71 -9.58
N THR A 28 10.01 -49.49 -10.32
CA THR A 28 8.77 -48.93 -9.73
C THR A 28 7.98 -49.95 -8.92
N ILE A 29 7.99 -51.24 -9.29
CA ILE A 29 7.35 -52.30 -8.50
C ILE A 29 8.09 -52.52 -7.17
N ASN A 30 9.42 -52.40 -7.13
CA ASN A 30 10.17 -52.40 -5.86
C ASN A 30 9.94 -51.16 -4.98
N ILE A 31 9.44 -50.05 -5.55
CA ILE A 31 8.99 -48.89 -4.77
C ILE A 31 7.57 -49.11 -4.21
N ILE A 32 6.74 -49.95 -4.84
CA ILE A 32 5.37 -50.25 -4.42
C ILE A 32 5.31 -51.43 -3.43
N ALA A 33 6.34 -52.27 -3.36
CA ALA A 33 6.44 -53.39 -2.41
C ALA A 33 7.16 -53.05 -1.08
N GLN A 34 7.41 -51.77 -0.79
CA GLN A 34 7.78 -51.38 0.57
C GLN A 34 6.51 -51.39 1.43
N LYS A 35 6.46 -52.27 2.44
CA LYS A 35 5.47 -52.17 3.53
C LYS A 35 5.32 -50.68 3.88
N PRO A 36 4.11 -50.09 3.89
CA PRO A 36 3.94 -48.67 4.09
C PRO A 36 4.76 -48.26 5.32
N LYS A 37 5.79 -47.43 5.12
CA LYS A 37 6.62 -46.90 6.21
C LYS A 37 5.63 -46.34 7.23
N LYS A 38 5.61 -46.93 8.42
CA LYS A 38 4.73 -46.57 9.54
C LYS A 38 4.60 -45.04 9.59
N THR A 39 3.45 -44.52 9.18
CA THR A 39 3.18 -43.07 9.05
C THR A 39 2.88 -42.39 10.40
N TYR A 40 3.16 -43.09 11.50
CA TYR A 40 3.05 -42.63 12.88
C TYR A 40 4.20 -41.69 13.32
N ASP A 41 5.17 -41.42 12.45
CA ASP A 41 6.33 -40.62 12.81
C ASP A 41 5.98 -39.13 12.89
N TYR A 42 6.03 -38.59 14.11
CA TYR A 42 5.79 -37.17 14.37
C TYR A 42 6.81 -36.26 13.65
N LYS A 43 8.00 -36.76 13.31
CA LYS A 43 9.01 -36.01 12.55
C LYS A 43 8.55 -35.76 11.11
N VAL A 44 7.97 -36.78 10.47
CA VAL A 44 7.40 -36.64 9.12
C VAL A 44 6.23 -35.66 9.12
N PHE A 45 5.41 -35.69 10.18
CA PHE A 45 4.34 -34.72 10.38
C PHE A 45 4.88 -33.30 10.57
N ALA A 46 5.90 -33.11 11.41
CA ALA A 46 6.55 -31.82 11.64
C ALA A 46 7.20 -31.25 10.37
N GLU A 47 7.90 -32.08 9.58
CA GLU A 47 8.46 -31.67 8.29
C GLU A 47 7.37 -31.21 7.30
N LYS A 48 6.25 -31.95 7.22
CA LYS A 48 5.11 -31.56 6.38
C LYS A 48 4.50 -30.25 6.85
N PHE A 49 4.38 -30.05 8.15
CA PHE A 49 3.93 -28.77 8.72
C PHE A 49 4.84 -27.63 8.27
N THR A 50 6.17 -27.75 8.42
CA THR A 50 7.15 -26.73 7.99
C THR A 50 7.19 -26.52 6.47
N LYS A 51 6.90 -27.54 5.65
CA LYS A 51 6.79 -27.37 4.19
C LYS A 51 5.51 -26.59 3.84
N ASN A 52 4.39 -26.87 4.51
CA ASN A 52 3.12 -26.20 4.26
C ASN A 52 3.09 -24.77 4.79
N THR A 53 3.91 -24.42 5.79
CA THR A 53 4.14 -23.01 6.14
C THR A 53 4.83 -22.22 5.01
N ARG A 54 5.37 -22.86 3.96
CA ARG A 54 5.88 -22.19 2.75
C ARG A 54 4.82 -21.97 1.66
N GLY A 55 3.63 -22.61 1.73
CA GLY A 55 2.59 -22.58 0.70
C GLY A 55 1.18 -22.34 1.26
N THR A 56 0.10 -22.51 0.49
CA THR A 56 -1.24 -22.61 1.06
C THR A 56 -1.25 -23.78 2.05
N ILE A 57 -1.67 -23.54 3.29
CA ILE A 57 -1.91 -24.64 4.23
C ILE A 57 -3.14 -25.38 3.72
N GLU A 58 -2.96 -26.25 2.72
CA GLU A 58 -3.97 -27.24 2.40
C GLU A 58 -4.28 -28.00 3.68
N PRO A 59 -5.54 -28.39 3.90
CA PRO A 59 -5.89 -29.05 5.12
C PRO A 59 -5.12 -30.36 5.25
N LEU A 60 -4.02 -30.34 5.99
CA LEU A 60 -3.32 -31.52 6.53
C LEU A 60 -4.21 -32.27 7.55
N PHE A 61 -5.49 -31.94 7.62
CA PHE A 61 -6.42 -32.31 8.67
C PHE A 61 -7.25 -33.45 8.18
N GLY A 62 -7.33 -34.46 9.04
CA GLY A 62 -7.91 -35.77 8.79
C GLY A 62 -9.05 -35.79 7.78
N TYR A 63 -8.99 -36.75 6.87
CA TYR A 63 -10.16 -37.14 6.12
C TYR A 63 -11.23 -37.66 7.11
N ALA A 64 -12.47 -37.83 6.65
CA ALA A 64 -13.57 -38.31 7.50
C ALA A 64 -13.19 -39.55 8.33
N LYS A 65 -12.29 -40.41 7.82
CA LYS A 65 -11.77 -41.61 8.49
C LYS A 65 -10.98 -41.31 9.76
N GLU A 66 -10.10 -40.31 9.75
CA GLU A 66 -9.31 -39.93 10.93
C GLU A 66 -10.18 -39.29 12.01
N TRP A 67 -11.21 -38.51 11.62
CA TRP A 67 -12.17 -37.98 12.59
C TRP A 67 -13.04 -39.07 13.21
N SER A 68 -13.49 -40.05 12.42
CA SER A 68 -14.19 -41.24 12.94
C SER A 68 -13.34 -42.03 13.93
N TYR A 69 -12.04 -42.18 13.66
CA TYR A 69 -11.12 -42.84 14.59
C TYR A 69 -11.04 -42.10 15.92
N ILE A 70 -10.80 -40.79 15.89
CA ILE A 70 -10.70 -39.95 17.10
C ILE A 70 -12.02 -39.98 17.86
N ALA A 71 -13.14 -39.73 17.18
CA ALA A 71 -14.49 -39.74 17.72
C ALA A 71 -14.80 -41.05 18.47
N GLY A 72 -14.50 -42.20 17.85
CA GLY A 72 -14.70 -43.51 18.47
C GLY A 72 -13.80 -43.76 19.68
N LYS A 73 -12.59 -43.19 19.72
CA LYS A 73 -11.68 -43.33 20.87
C LYS A 73 -12.02 -42.44 22.06
N ILE A 74 -12.63 -41.28 21.82
CA ILE A 74 -12.93 -40.31 22.89
C ILE A 74 -14.43 -40.23 23.24
N GLY A 75 -15.27 -41.05 22.61
CA GLY A 75 -16.71 -41.08 22.86
C GLY A 75 -17.45 -39.81 22.43
N LYS A 76 -16.99 -39.12 21.39
CA LYS A 76 -17.63 -37.91 20.83
C LYS A 76 -18.17 -38.18 19.43
N SER A 77 -19.07 -37.33 18.94
CA SER A 77 -19.54 -37.41 17.55
C SER A 77 -18.44 -36.94 16.58
N VAL A 78 -18.47 -37.45 15.34
CA VAL A 78 -17.55 -37.02 14.26
C VAL A 78 -17.68 -35.52 13.99
N ASP A 79 -18.90 -34.98 14.07
CA ASP A 79 -19.19 -33.56 13.86
C ASP A 79 -18.55 -32.67 14.93
N ASP A 80 -18.57 -33.10 16.19
CA ASP A 80 -17.92 -32.34 17.28
C ASP A 80 -16.41 -32.31 17.11
N VAL A 81 -15.81 -33.45 16.74
CA VAL A 81 -14.36 -33.55 16.43
C VAL A 81 -14.01 -32.68 15.22
N SER A 82 -14.84 -32.67 14.18
CA SER A 82 -14.64 -31.85 12.97
C SER A 82 -14.72 -30.35 13.28
N LYS A 83 -15.74 -29.92 14.04
CA LYS A 83 -15.90 -28.52 14.46
C LYS A 83 -14.71 -28.04 15.30
N LEU A 84 -14.26 -28.87 16.24
CA LEU A 84 -13.10 -28.57 17.07
C LEU A 84 -11.82 -28.46 16.23
N SER A 85 -11.59 -29.41 15.33
CA SER A 85 -10.43 -29.40 14.42
C SER A 85 -10.40 -28.17 13.51
N LYS A 86 -11.56 -27.75 12.97
CA LYS A 86 -11.68 -26.51 12.17
C LYS A 86 -11.34 -25.26 12.98
N LYS A 87 -11.81 -25.17 14.23
CA LYS A 87 -11.50 -24.04 15.13
C LYS A 87 -9.99 -23.94 15.37
N HIS A 88 -9.34 -25.06 15.69
CA HIS A 88 -7.89 -25.09 15.92
C HIS A 88 -7.11 -24.77 14.65
N TYR A 89 -7.54 -25.29 13.51
CA TYR A 89 -6.92 -24.97 12.22
C TYR A 89 -6.91 -23.47 11.94
N THR A 90 -8.01 -22.76 12.17
CA THR A 90 -8.07 -21.31 11.95
C THR A 90 -7.01 -20.59 12.77
N ARG A 91 -6.85 -20.96 14.04
CA ARG A 91 -5.84 -20.36 14.92
C ARG A 91 -4.41 -20.66 14.49
N VAL A 92 -4.10 -21.92 14.17
CA VAL A 92 -2.78 -22.31 13.63
C VAL A 92 -2.48 -21.58 12.31
N LYS A 93 -3.49 -21.42 11.45
CA LYS A 93 -3.38 -20.69 10.20
C LYS A 93 -3.07 -19.21 10.45
N GLU A 94 -3.69 -18.57 11.43
CA GLU A 94 -3.39 -17.18 11.81
C GLU A 94 -1.93 -17.02 12.25
N GLU A 95 -1.42 -17.89 13.13
CA GLU A 95 -0.02 -17.87 13.57
C GLU A 95 0.98 -18.12 12.44
N VAL A 96 0.67 -19.06 11.53
CA VAL A 96 1.49 -19.30 10.32
C VAL A 96 1.42 -18.11 9.35
N GLN A 97 0.31 -17.37 9.29
CA GLN A 97 0.22 -16.17 8.47
C GLN A 97 1.00 -15.00 9.06
N LYS A 98 1.01 -14.84 10.40
CA LYS A 98 1.85 -13.85 11.09
C LYS A 98 3.34 -14.06 10.75
N THR A 99 3.80 -15.30 10.69
CA THR A 99 5.17 -15.64 10.30
C THR A 99 5.49 -15.38 8.83
N LYS A 100 4.53 -15.64 7.93
CA LYS A 100 4.68 -15.30 6.51
C LYS A 100 4.70 -13.81 6.25
N ALA A 101 3.86 -13.04 6.93
CA ALA A 101 3.84 -11.58 6.81
C ALA A 101 5.20 -10.96 7.15
N LYS A 102 5.96 -11.64 8.01
CA LYS A 102 7.33 -11.29 8.42
C LYS A 102 8.41 -11.75 7.42
N GLY A 103 8.06 -12.43 6.32
CA GLY A 103 8.98 -12.80 5.24
C GLY A 103 9.97 -13.92 5.56
N LEU A 104 9.71 -14.74 6.59
CA LEU A 104 10.66 -15.75 7.06
C LEU A 104 10.69 -16.98 6.14
N LEU A 105 11.90 -17.38 5.75
CA LEU A 105 12.15 -18.62 5.02
C LEU A 105 12.59 -19.71 6.01
N MET A 106 11.63 -20.39 6.63
CA MET A 106 11.89 -21.38 7.67
C MET A 106 12.45 -22.69 7.11
N ILE A 107 13.56 -23.15 7.67
CA ILE A 107 14.22 -24.44 7.40
C ILE A 107 13.96 -25.35 8.60
N TYR A 108 13.44 -26.56 8.36
CA TYR A 108 13.23 -27.55 9.41
C TYR A 108 14.57 -28.06 9.95
N ASP A 109 14.77 -27.99 11.26
CA ASP A 109 15.98 -28.50 11.92
C ASP A 109 15.71 -29.86 12.58
N LYS A 110 14.77 -29.90 13.53
CA LYS A 110 14.37 -31.11 14.27
C LYS A 110 12.97 -30.97 14.87
N ALA A 111 12.44 -32.06 15.38
CA ALA A 111 11.23 -32.06 16.20
C ALA A 111 11.43 -32.89 17.47
N GLU A 112 10.73 -32.50 18.54
CA GLU A 112 10.66 -33.20 19.83
C GLU A 112 9.20 -33.50 20.16
N LEU A 113 8.96 -34.66 20.77
CA LEU A 113 7.64 -35.14 21.16
C LEU A 113 7.55 -35.20 22.69
N SER A 114 6.51 -34.59 23.25
CA SER A 114 6.20 -34.65 24.68
C SER A 114 4.79 -35.21 24.86
N VAL A 115 4.69 -36.46 25.30
CA VAL A 115 3.40 -37.15 25.43
C VAL A 115 2.62 -36.59 26.63
N VAL A 116 1.38 -36.17 26.38
CA VAL A 116 0.44 -35.64 27.37
C VAL A 116 -0.48 -36.76 27.88
N GLN A 117 -0.87 -37.69 27.00
CA GLN A 117 -1.76 -38.81 27.30
C GLN A 117 -1.41 -39.99 26.39
N GLU A 118 -1.41 -41.22 26.91
CA GLU A 118 -1.18 -42.44 26.10
C GLU A 118 -2.49 -43.17 25.73
N SER A 119 -3.53 -43.09 26.55
CA SER A 119 -4.79 -43.86 26.40
C SER A 119 -6.02 -43.01 26.75
N PRO A 120 -7.20 -43.19 26.12
CA PRO A 120 -7.53 -44.16 25.06
C PRO A 120 -6.98 -43.82 23.67
N ILE A 121 -6.42 -42.62 23.51
CA ILE A 121 -5.71 -42.18 22.31
C ILE A 121 -4.47 -41.40 22.75
N LYS A 122 -3.37 -41.57 21.99
CA LYS A 122 -2.12 -40.86 22.30
C LYS A 122 -2.26 -39.39 21.91
N VAL A 123 -2.04 -38.51 22.87
CA VAL A 123 -2.02 -37.05 22.72
C VAL A 123 -0.64 -36.55 23.12
N ALA A 124 -0.03 -35.68 22.33
CA ALA A 124 1.31 -35.16 22.60
C ALA A 124 1.48 -33.73 22.10
N ASN A 125 2.35 -32.99 22.77
CA ASN A 125 2.88 -31.74 22.26
C ASN A 125 4.03 -32.05 21.29
N ILE A 126 4.04 -31.43 20.12
CA ILE A 126 5.12 -31.56 19.13
C ILE A 126 5.84 -30.21 19.05
N LYS A 127 7.07 -30.14 19.54
CA LYS A 127 7.95 -28.97 19.39
C LYS A 127 8.74 -29.10 18.10
N ILE A 128 8.62 -28.13 17.21
CA ILE A 128 9.29 -28.08 15.91
C ILE A 128 10.31 -26.94 15.95
N PHE A 129 11.58 -27.28 15.78
CA PHE A 129 12.66 -26.32 15.74
C PHE A 129 12.94 -25.99 14.27
N VAL A 130 12.94 -24.70 13.96
CA VAL A 130 13.24 -24.19 12.64
C VAL A 130 14.24 -23.05 12.69
N SER A 131 15.00 -22.90 11.61
CA SER A 131 15.94 -21.81 11.42
C SER A 131 15.51 -20.91 10.27
N SER A 132 15.69 -19.59 10.40
CA SER A 132 15.56 -18.64 9.27
C SER A 132 16.72 -17.65 9.36
N GLY A 133 17.69 -17.79 8.46
CA GLY A 133 18.96 -17.08 8.59
C GLY A 133 19.76 -17.59 9.80
N ASN A 134 20.13 -16.69 10.71
CA ASN A 134 20.85 -17.04 11.95
C ASN A 134 19.90 -17.25 13.14
N ASP A 135 18.62 -16.91 12.98
CA ASP A 135 17.66 -16.95 14.06
C ASP A 135 17.03 -18.33 14.16
N LYS A 136 16.78 -18.75 15.40
CA LYS A 136 16.13 -20.01 15.73
C LYS A 136 14.75 -19.73 16.29
N TYR A 137 13.79 -20.52 15.84
CA TYR A 137 12.39 -20.42 16.24
C TYR A 137 11.89 -21.79 16.66
N THR A 138 10.92 -21.79 17.57
CA THR A 138 10.26 -23.01 18.04
C THR A 138 8.77 -22.88 17.83
N PHE A 139 8.17 -23.86 17.16
CA PHE A 139 6.71 -24.01 17.09
C PHE A 139 6.29 -25.15 18.01
N THR A 140 5.51 -24.85 19.04
CA THR A 140 4.92 -25.86 19.92
C THR A 140 3.48 -26.13 19.48
N LEU A 141 3.27 -27.25 18.81
CA LEU A 141 1.93 -27.75 18.47
C LEU A 141 1.35 -28.48 19.68
N LYS A 142 0.35 -27.91 20.33
CA LYS A 142 -0.22 -28.44 21.58
C LYS A 142 -1.23 -29.55 21.30
N ASN A 143 -1.22 -30.58 22.14
CA ASN A 143 -2.23 -31.65 22.19
C ASN A 143 -2.51 -32.34 20.84
N CYS A 144 -1.49 -32.52 20.00
CA CYS A 144 -1.62 -33.26 18.75
C CYS A 144 -2.05 -34.70 19.04
N VAL A 145 -2.98 -35.21 18.23
CA VAL A 145 -3.58 -36.53 18.43
C VAL A 145 -3.01 -37.51 17.42
N GLN A 146 -2.49 -38.64 17.89
CA GLN A 146 -2.03 -39.70 17.02
C GLN A 146 -3.21 -40.55 16.54
N THR A 147 -3.36 -40.70 15.23
CA THR A 147 -4.32 -41.61 14.59
C THR A 147 -3.64 -42.89 14.15
N ASP A 148 -4.42 -43.82 13.59
CA ASP A 148 -3.95 -45.02 12.91
C ASP A 148 -3.10 -44.72 11.65
N LYS A 149 -3.01 -43.45 11.21
CA LYS A 149 -2.30 -43.07 9.98
C LYS A 149 -1.34 -41.89 10.11
N THR A 150 -1.58 -40.93 10.99
CA THR A 150 -0.78 -39.71 11.07
C THR A 150 -1.00 -39.04 12.43
N TRP A 151 -0.33 -37.91 12.66
CA TRP A 151 -0.72 -36.96 13.69
C TRP A 151 -1.74 -35.97 13.13
N VAL A 152 -2.69 -35.56 13.96
CA VAL A 152 -3.66 -34.50 13.71
C VAL A 152 -3.36 -33.37 14.69
N LEU A 153 -3.41 -32.12 14.20
CA LEU A 153 -3.19 -30.92 15.01
C LEU A 153 -4.19 -30.85 16.16
N GLY A 154 -3.68 -30.55 17.35
CA GLY A 154 -4.46 -30.40 18.58
C GLY A 154 -4.94 -28.98 18.79
N ASP A 155 -4.86 -28.52 20.03
CA ASP A 155 -5.58 -27.33 20.52
C ASP A 155 -4.96 -25.99 20.12
N ASP A 156 -3.65 -25.96 19.91
CA ASP A 156 -2.93 -24.70 19.72
C ASP A 156 -1.62 -24.88 18.94
N ALA A 157 -1.11 -23.77 18.41
CA ALA A 157 0.27 -23.66 17.95
C ALA A 157 0.87 -22.37 18.48
N ILE A 158 1.91 -22.50 19.30
CA ILE A 158 2.63 -21.36 19.87
C ILE A 158 3.95 -21.22 19.13
N ALA A 159 4.28 -20.02 18.66
CA ALA A 159 5.56 -19.73 18.03
C ALA A 159 6.42 -18.87 18.98
N GLU A 160 7.65 -19.31 19.22
CA GLU A 160 8.60 -18.69 20.14
C GLU A 160 9.90 -18.37 19.39
N GLY A 161 10.60 -17.31 19.80
CA GLY A 161 11.89 -16.90 19.25
C GLY A 161 12.04 -15.39 19.19
N PRO A 162 13.24 -14.88 18.82
CA PRO A 162 13.63 -13.47 18.97
C PRO A 162 12.66 -12.45 18.35
N MET A 163 11.89 -12.86 17.35
CA MET A 163 10.93 -12.03 16.62
C MET A 163 9.48 -12.12 17.14
N PHE A 164 9.21 -13.06 18.04
CA PHE A 164 7.93 -13.21 18.76
C PHE A 164 8.03 -12.62 20.17
N ASP A 165 9.23 -12.60 20.73
CA ASP A 165 9.51 -12.08 22.07
C ASP A 165 9.62 -10.53 22.11
N SER A 166 9.71 -9.89 20.94
CA SER A 166 9.63 -8.42 20.81
C SER A 166 8.18 -7.99 20.53
N GLU A 167 7.42 -7.68 21.57
CA GLU A 167 6.11 -7.01 21.43
C GLU A 167 6.23 -5.53 20.98
N GLU A 168 7.44 -5.04 20.68
CA GLU A 168 7.64 -3.71 20.10
C GLU A 168 7.53 -3.68 18.57
N ALA A 169 6.60 -2.84 18.11
CA ALA A 169 6.55 -2.17 16.80
C ALA A 169 6.27 -3.03 15.55
N VAL A 170 5.04 -3.55 15.43
CA VAL A 170 4.34 -3.58 14.13
C VAL A 170 2.89 -3.16 14.33
N SER A 171 2.65 -1.87 14.58
CA SER A 171 1.35 -1.25 14.35
C SER A 171 1.30 -0.67 12.93
N GLU A 172 0.20 -0.97 12.24
CA GLU A 172 -0.31 -0.36 11.00
C GLU A 172 0.41 -0.66 9.65
N SER A 173 -0.01 -1.75 9.00
CA SER A 173 -0.90 -1.64 7.83
C SER A 173 -1.30 -3.02 7.29
N VAL A 174 -2.35 -3.61 7.87
CA VAL A 174 -3.08 -4.70 7.20
C VAL A 174 -4.57 -4.36 7.30
N THR A 175 -5.06 -3.60 6.32
CA THR A 175 -6.49 -3.54 6.05
C THR A 175 -6.93 -4.86 5.43
N THR A 176 -8.01 -5.37 6.00
CA THR A 176 -8.66 -6.64 5.71
C THR A 176 -9.25 -6.71 4.30
N GLY A 177 -9.10 -7.87 3.67
CA GLY A 177 -10.02 -8.38 2.64
C GLY A 177 -9.65 -8.13 1.17
N ASN A 178 -8.79 -8.99 0.59
CA ASN A 178 -9.20 -9.93 -0.46
C ASN A 178 -8.03 -10.87 -0.81
N THR A 179 -8.25 -12.17 -0.74
CA THR A 179 -7.25 -13.21 -0.99
C THR A 179 -7.10 -13.49 -2.48
N ASN A 180 -5.94 -13.19 -3.07
CA ASN A 180 -5.28 -14.12 -4.02
C ASN A 180 -3.87 -13.69 -4.48
N LYS A 181 -2.99 -14.70 -4.46
CA LYS A 181 -1.72 -14.91 -5.18
C LYS A 181 -0.48 -14.08 -4.79
N ASN A 182 0.65 -14.79 -4.80
CA ASN A 182 2.02 -14.33 -4.63
C ASN A 182 2.30 -13.03 -5.40
N VAL A 183 2.59 -11.93 -4.70
CA VAL A 183 3.02 -10.66 -5.32
C VAL A 183 4.23 -10.11 -4.54
N PRO A 184 5.25 -9.53 -5.22
CA PRO A 184 6.41 -8.93 -4.58
C PRO A 184 6.01 -7.74 -3.69
N TYR A 185 6.83 -7.48 -2.68
CA TYR A 185 6.73 -6.37 -1.74
C TYR A 185 6.31 -5.04 -2.42
N LYS A 186 5.11 -4.53 -2.12
CA LYS A 186 4.61 -3.23 -2.61
C LYS A 186 4.86 -2.14 -1.57
N GLY A 187 6.03 -1.50 -1.60
CA GLY A 187 6.24 -0.21 -0.96
C GLY A 187 5.65 0.88 -1.85
N TYR A 188 4.45 1.38 -1.55
CA TYR A 188 3.83 2.41 -2.38
C TYR A 188 4.51 3.76 -2.14
N LEU A 189 5.28 4.27 -3.11
CA LEU A 189 5.53 5.71 -3.24
C LEU A 189 4.16 6.39 -3.37
N LYS A 190 3.72 7.09 -2.31
CA LYS A 190 2.47 7.85 -2.32
C LYS A 190 2.64 9.09 -3.19
N PHE A 191 2.43 8.94 -4.49
CA PHE A 191 2.24 10.10 -5.35
C PHE A 191 1.04 10.90 -4.85
N ASN A 192 1.25 12.19 -4.55
CA ASN A 192 0.15 13.08 -4.26
C ASN A 192 -0.68 13.26 -5.53
N LYS A 193 -1.75 12.48 -5.66
CA LYS A 193 -2.63 12.45 -6.84
C LYS A 193 -3.21 13.83 -7.15
N GLU A 194 -3.37 14.70 -6.16
CA GLU A 194 -3.90 16.05 -6.33
C GLU A 194 -2.92 17.00 -7.03
N THR A 195 -1.64 16.64 -7.09
CA THR A 195 -0.61 17.42 -7.79
C THR A 195 -0.42 16.97 -9.23
N VAL A 196 -0.97 15.82 -9.63
CA VAL A 196 -0.82 15.30 -10.99
C VAL A 196 -1.61 16.19 -11.96
N GLY A 197 -0.98 16.58 -13.07
CA GLY A 197 -1.53 17.50 -14.06
C GLY A 197 -1.48 18.98 -13.65
N LYS A 198 -0.76 19.33 -12.58
CA LYS A 198 -0.53 20.72 -12.16
C LYS A 198 0.88 21.17 -12.49
N GLU A 199 1.02 22.45 -12.83
CA GLU A 199 2.28 23.14 -13.04
C GLU A 199 2.91 23.47 -11.68
N MET A 200 4.09 22.94 -11.39
CA MET A 200 4.73 23.03 -10.07
C MET A 200 6.11 23.65 -10.20
N LYS A 201 6.53 24.44 -9.20
CA LYS A 201 7.92 24.86 -9.08
C LYS A 201 8.83 23.64 -8.95
N GLY A 202 9.97 23.71 -9.62
CA GLY A 202 10.96 22.66 -9.65
C GLY A 202 12.22 23.13 -10.37
N TYR A 203 13.09 22.20 -10.71
CA TYR A 203 14.27 22.48 -11.51
C TYR A 203 14.62 21.27 -12.38
N TYR A 204 15.44 21.47 -13.39
CA TYR A 204 16.07 20.38 -14.12
C TYR A 204 17.59 20.58 -14.17
N VAL A 205 18.30 19.48 -14.42
CA VAL A 205 19.76 19.43 -14.49
C VAL A 205 20.14 18.94 -15.87
N THR A 206 20.90 19.74 -16.61
CA THR A 206 21.35 19.39 -17.97
C THR A 206 22.37 18.26 -17.96
N THR A 207 22.68 17.71 -19.14
CA THR A 207 23.79 16.76 -19.33
C THR A 207 25.16 17.28 -18.95
N GLU A 208 25.33 18.60 -18.80
CA GLU A 208 26.56 19.25 -18.34
C GLU A 208 26.58 19.43 -16.81
N GLY A 209 25.45 19.22 -16.13
CA GLY A 209 25.31 19.42 -14.68
C GLY A 209 24.75 20.78 -14.29
N THR A 210 24.35 21.62 -15.24
CA THR A 210 23.78 22.94 -14.96
C THR A 210 22.36 22.82 -14.43
N LYS A 211 22.11 23.36 -13.22
CA LYS A 211 20.77 23.51 -12.64
C LYS A 211 20.03 24.67 -13.30
N VAL A 212 18.78 24.45 -13.68
CA VAL A 212 17.88 25.49 -14.17
C VAL A 212 16.55 25.41 -13.43
N GLU A 213 16.21 26.45 -12.68
CA GLU A 213 14.89 26.61 -12.03
C GLU A 213 13.80 26.73 -13.11
N ALA A 214 12.67 26.06 -12.90
CA ALA A 214 11.57 26.02 -13.86
C ALA A 214 10.22 25.74 -13.21
N VAL A 215 9.15 26.05 -13.93
CA VAL A 215 7.83 25.50 -13.63
C VAL A 215 7.61 24.29 -14.53
N ILE A 216 7.44 23.11 -13.93
CA ILE A 216 7.34 21.83 -14.61
C ILE A 216 5.92 21.29 -14.42
N LEU A 217 5.30 20.79 -15.50
CA LEU A 217 4.06 20.03 -15.36
C LEU A 217 4.33 18.73 -14.62
N ASN A 218 3.74 18.54 -13.45
CA ASN A 218 3.76 17.28 -12.72
C ASN A 218 2.80 16.27 -13.37
N ASP A 219 3.16 15.77 -14.53
CA ASP A 219 2.44 14.77 -15.31
C ASP A 219 2.32 13.41 -14.58
N ASN A 220 1.55 12.50 -15.16
CA ASN A 220 1.45 11.11 -14.74
C ASN A 220 2.87 10.51 -14.63
N PRO A 221 3.19 9.77 -13.55
CA PRO A 221 4.48 9.09 -13.39
C PRO A 221 4.92 8.26 -14.60
N ASN A 222 3.97 7.74 -15.40
CA ASN A 222 4.26 7.05 -16.67
C ASN A 222 4.95 7.95 -17.68
N ASN A 223 4.40 9.14 -17.84
CA ASN A 223 4.96 10.14 -18.73
C ASN A 223 6.29 10.65 -18.17
N MET A 224 6.42 10.76 -16.85
CA MET A 224 7.65 11.21 -16.20
C MET A 224 8.85 10.32 -16.49
N HIS A 225 8.68 8.99 -16.54
CA HIS A 225 9.78 8.07 -16.80
C HIS A 225 10.02 7.72 -18.28
N ASN A 226 9.09 8.10 -19.18
CA ASN A 226 9.25 7.84 -20.60
C ASN A 226 10.20 8.87 -21.25
N ASN A 227 11.26 8.39 -21.91
CA ASN A 227 12.22 9.23 -22.63
C ASN A 227 11.63 9.89 -23.88
N ASP A 228 10.62 9.27 -24.49
CA ASP A 228 9.97 9.77 -25.70
C ASP A 228 9.02 10.94 -25.41
N ILE A 229 8.78 11.22 -24.12
CA ILE A 229 7.93 12.32 -23.67
C ILE A 229 8.81 13.44 -23.14
N GLU A 230 8.74 14.59 -23.80
CA GLU A 230 9.43 15.80 -23.39
C GLU A 230 8.90 16.32 -22.04
N LEU A 231 9.78 17.01 -21.30
CA LEU A 231 9.40 17.70 -20.08
C LEU A 231 8.78 19.06 -20.44
N SER A 232 7.48 19.21 -20.19
CA SER A 232 6.75 20.46 -20.47
C SER A 232 7.03 21.51 -19.40
N LEU A 233 7.52 22.67 -19.83
CA LEU A 233 7.83 23.82 -19.00
C LEU A 233 6.80 24.94 -19.16
N PHE A 234 6.55 25.65 -18.07
CA PHE A 234 5.53 26.68 -17.96
C PHE A 234 6.12 27.98 -17.42
N LYS A 235 5.38 29.08 -17.62
CA LYS A 235 5.79 30.41 -17.16
C LYS A 235 5.44 30.64 -15.69
N LYS A 236 4.31 30.09 -15.22
CA LYS A 236 3.80 30.26 -13.85
C LYS A 236 3.34 28.95 -13.24
N ALA A 237 3.56 28.80 -11.93
CA ALA A 237 3.10 27.66 -11.16
C ALA A 237 1.62 27.77 -10.79
N TYR A 238 0.99 26.62 -10.52
CA TYR A 238 -0.37 26.53 -10.05
C TYR A 238 -0.53 27.29 -8.72
N GLY A 239 -1.48 28.23 -8.68
CA GLY A 239 -1.77 29.07 -7.51
C GLY A 239 -1.04 30.41 -7.46
N GLU A 240 -0.15 30.71 -8.41
CA GLU A 240 0.49 32.03 -8.50
C GLU A 240 -0.45 33.10 -9.08
N GLN A 241 -0.28 34.37 -8.66
CA GLN A 241 -1.10 35.49 -9.13
C GLN A 241 -1.03 35.67 -10.66
N GLY A 242 -2.20 35.90 -11.26
CA GLY A 242 -2.35 36.04 -12.71
C GLY A 242 -2.15 34.72 -13.48
N TYR A 243 -2.25 33.57 -12.83
CA TYR A 243 -2.47 32.29 -13.49
C TYR A 243 -3.90 32.24 -14.04
N THR A 244 -4.06 32.06 -15.35
CA THR A 244 -5.35 31.76 -15.95
C THR A 244 -5.23 30.45 -16.72
N LYS A 245 -6.07 29.46 -16.35
CA LYS A 245 -6.09 28.12 -16.95
C LYS A 245 -6.32 28.13 -18.48
N ASN A 246 -6.76 29.27 -19.04
CA ASN A 246 -7.14 29.44 -20.43
C ASN A 246 -6.17 30.31 -21.26
N SER A 247 -5.08 30.83 -20.69
CA SER A 247 -4.02 31.51 -21.46
C SER A 247 -2.82 30.57 -21.69
N SER A 248 -1.99 30.86 -22.70
CA SER A 248 -0.81 30.05 -23.07
C SER A 248 0.30 30.12 -22.00
N ASN A 249 0.06 29.51 -20.84
CA ASN A 249 1.03 29.40 -19.75
C ASN A 249 2.20 28.46 -20.11
N PHE A 250 2.05 27.67 -21.18
CA PHE A 250 3.13 26.90 -21.77
C PHE A 250 4.28 27.82 -22.21
N ASN A 251 5.50 27.42 -21.85
CA ASN A 251 6.72 28.12 -22.25
C ASN A 251 7.38 27.36 -23.40
N LYS A 252 7.85 26.14 -23.12
CA LYS A 252 8.56 25.27 -24.07
C LYS A 252 8.56 23.83 -23.56
N SER A 253 8.96 22.91 -24.41
CA SER A 253 9.27 21.53 -24.02
C SER A 253 10.78 21.29 -24.08
N ILE A 254 11.28 20.37 -23.26
CA ILE A 254 12.69 19.95 -23.25
C ILE A 254 12.77 18.44 -23.40
N SER A 255 13.60 17.96 -24.33
CA SER A 255 13.91 16.55 -24.44
C SER A 255 14.55 16.02 -23.16
N LYS A 256 13.99 14.96 -22.57
CA LYS A 256 14.60 14.32 -21.40
C LYS A 256 15.94 13.66 -21.73
N ASN A 257 16.25 13.43 -23.00
CA ASN A 257 17.55 12.92 -23.39
C ASN A 257 18.70 13.91 -23.12
N SER A 258 18.41 15.22 -23.06
CA SER A 258 19.38 16.25 -22.70
C SER A 258 19.44 16.55 -21.19
N LEU A 259 18.82 15.71 -20.35
CA LEU A 259 18.73 15.90 -18.90
C LEU A 259 19.45 14.78 -18.15
N ARG A 260 20.11 15.13 -17.03
CA ARG A 260 20.58 14.19 -16.00
C ARG A 260 19.55 13.96 -14.93
N ALA A 261 18.81 14.99 -14.55
CA ALA A 261 17.83 14.94 -13.48
C ALA A 261 16.77 16.02 -13.64
N PHE A 262 15.63 15.86 -12.97
CA PHE A 262 14.69 16.94 -12.73
C PHE A 262 13.94 16.73 -11.42
N PHE A 263 13.61 17.81 -10.74
CA PHE A 263 12.88 17.82 -9.49
C PHE A 263 11.52 18.47 -9.68
N VAL A 264 10.44 17.76 -9.34
CA VAL A 264 9.08 18.27 -9.38
C VAL A 264 8.21 17.54 -8.36
N ALA A 265 7.28 18.26 -7.72
CA ALA A 265 6.34 17.69 -6.76
C ALA A 265 7.01 16.84 -5.67
N LYS A 266 8.12 17.34 -5.10
CA LYS A 266 8.91 16.71 -4.04
C LYS A 266 9.62 15.40 -4.43
N HIS A 267 9.73 15.11 -5.73
CA HIS A 267 10.47 13.95 -6.23
C HIS A 267 11.61 14.41 -7.12
N LEU A 268 12.81 13.88 -6.86
CA LEU A 268 13.96 14.02 -7.74
C LEU A 268 14.04 12.81 -8.66
N TYR A 269 13.79 13.04 -9.94
CA TYR A 269 13.94 12.06 -10.99
C TYR A 269 15.38 12.13 -11.51
N VAL A 270 16.08 11.00 -11.51
CA VAL A 270 17.45 10.88 -11.99
C VAL A 270 17.51 9.92 -13.16
N LYS A 271 18.26 10.29 -14.19
CA LYS A 271 18.53 9.44 -15.34
C LYS A 271 19.73 8.56 -15.03
N ALA A 272 19.55 7.25 -15.18
CA ALA A 272 20.63 6.29 -14.98
C ALA A 272 20.61 5.24 -16.10
N GLY A 273 21.59 5.36 -17.01
CA GLY A 273 21.52 4.70 -18.31
C GLY A 273 20.40 5.29 -19.17
N ASN A 274 19.56 4.42 -19.73
CA ASN A 274 18.39 4.82 -20.52
C ASN A 274 17.11 4.91 -19.70
N ASP A 275 17.16 4.69 -18.39
CA ASP A 275 15.98 4.66 -17.54
C ASP A 275 15.94 5.84 -16.57
N TRP A 276 14.74 6.24 -16.19
CA TRP A 276 14.47 7.24 -15.16
C TRP A 276 14.08 6.57 -13.84
N PHE A 277 14.63 7.08 -12.74
CA PHE A 277 14.38 6.58 -11.39
C PHE A 277 14.03 7.73 -10.45
N ILE A 278 13.30 7.46 -9.38
CA ILE A 278 13.13 8.40 -8.27
C ILE A 278 14.26 8.17 -7.27
N LEU A 279 14.99 9.23 -6.94
CA LEU A 279 15.98 9.24 -5.88
C LEU A 279 15.28 9.35 -4.51
N LEU A 280 15.56 8.40 -3.61
CA LEU A 280 14.99 8.42 -2.25
C LEU A 280 15.83 9.23 -1.27
N ASN A 281 17.14 9.29 -1.50
CA ASN A 281 18.09 10.01 -0.69
C ASN A 281 19.27 10.48 -1.55
N GLU A 282 19.81 11.67 -1.29
CA GLU A 282 21.04 12.11 -1.92
C GLU A 282 22.25 11.55 -1.18
N ALA A 283 22.97 10.63 -1.83
CA ALA A 283 24.26 10.16 -1.36
C ALA A 283 25.09 9.56 -2.52
N PRO A 284 26.44 9.51 -2.42
CA PRO A 284 27.29 8.94 -3.47
C PRO A 284 26.81 7.56 -3.95
N ILE A 285 26.39 6.73 -3.00
CA ILE A 285 25.54 5.56 -3.19
C ILE A 285 24.17 5.85 -2.58
N SER A 286 23.15 5.91 -3.44
CA SER A 286 21.76 6.16 -3.08
C SER A 286 20.88 4.94 -3.30
N LYS A 287 19.73 4.93 -2.62
CA LYS A 287 18.60 4.09 -3.01
C LYS A 287 17.77 4.84 -4.03
N VAL A 288 17.50 4.17 -5.14
CA VAL A 288 16.58 4.66 -6.17
C VAL A 288 15.45 3.67 -6.37
N VAL A 289 14.31 4.19 -6.81
CA VAL A 289 13.16 3.38 -7.17
C VAL A 289 12.90 3.53 -8.65
N ARG A 290 12.88 2.39 -9.36
CA ARG A 290 12.34 2.37 -10.72
C ARG A 290 10.84 2.34 -10.62
N ILE A 291 10.19 3.27 -11.29
CA ILE A 291 8.76 3.20 -11.53
C ILE A 291 8.58 2.36 -12.78
N SER A 292 8.28 1.08 -12.63
CA SER A 292 7.69 0.32 -13.74
C SER A 292 6.18 0.38 -13.60
N SER A 293 5.51 0.95 -14.60
CA SER A 293 4.09 0.73 -14.76
C SER A 293 3.89 -0.70 -15.26
N SER A 294 3.52 -1.61 -14.38
CA SER A 294 2.78 -2.77 -14.84
C SER A 294 1.34 -2.29 -15.05
N THR A 295 0.91 -2.18 -16.29
CA THR A 295 -0.52 -2.05 -16.60
C THR A 295 -1.21 -3.27 -16.02
N VAL A 296 -1.92 -3.12 -14.91
CA VAL A 296 -2.74 -4.21 -14.38
C VAL A 296 -4.01 -4.23 -15.21
N TYR A 297 -4.10 -5.19 -16.13
CA TYR A 297 -5.35 -5.48 -16.82
C TYR A 297 -6.32 -6.03 -15.77
N LYS A 298 -7.22 -5.19 -15.25
CA LYS A 298 -8.38 -5.67 -14.52
C LYS A 298 -9.37 -6.29 -15.49
N THR A 299 -10.08 -7.31 -15.05
CA THR A 299 -11.20 -7.84 -15.82
C THR A 299 -12.29 -6.75 -15.98
N PRO A 300 -12.85 -6.59 -17.19
CA PRO A 300 -13.88 -5.61 -17.53
C PRO A 300 -15.01 -5.42 -16.51
N GLU A 301 -15.45 -6.52 -15.90
CA GLU A 301 -16.62 -6.58 -15.01
C GLU A 301 -16.48 -5.73 -13.74
N SER A 302 -15.25 -5.43 -13.29
CA SER A 302 -15.00 -4.68 -12.06
C SER A 302 -15.05 -3.14 -12.21
N VAL A 303 -15.17 -2.64 -13.45
CA VAL A 303 -15.09 -1.20 -13.78
C VAL A 303 -16.41 -0.65 -14.34
N GLU A 304 -17.37 -1.53 -14.66
CA GLU A 304 -18.62 -1.14 -15.29
C GLU A 304 -19.59 -0.47 -14.31
N LYS A 305 -19.91 0.80 -14.56
CA LYS A 305 -20.97 1.53 -13.84
C LYS A 305 -22.32 1.33 -14.50
N LYS A 306 -23.02 0.29 -14.03
CA LYS A 306 -24.34 -0.11 -14.57
C LYS A 306 -25.37 1.02 -14.57
N ASP A 307 -25.27 1.93 -13.60
CA ASP A 307 -26.15 3.11 -13.45
C ASP A 307 -25.93 4.22 -14.48
N LEU A 308 -24.80 4.19 -15.20
CA LEU A 308 -24.46 5.15 -16.24
C LEU A 308 -24.63 4.59 -17.65
N ILE A 309 -24.82 3.27 -17.82
CA ILE A 309 -25.08 2.68 -19.13
C ILE A 309 -26.29 3.36 -19.78
N GLY A 310 -26.07 3.88 -20.98
CA GLY A 310 -27.06 4.63 -21.75
C GLY A 310 -27.07 6.14 -21.49
N LYS A 311 -26.32 6.68 -20.52
CA LYS A 311 -26.36 8.11 -20.18
C LYS A 311 -25.26 8.88 -20.92
N PRO A 312 -25.54 10.09 -21.45
CA PRO A 312 -24.52 10.96 -22.03
C PRO A 312 -23.65 11.58 -20.94
N VAL A 313 -22.34 11.40 -21.03
CA VAL A 313 -21.37 11.92 -20.05
C VAL A 313 -20.34 12.79 -20.76
N ARG A 314 -19.85 13.85 -20.10
CA ARG A 314 -18.76 14.66 -20.66
C ARG A 314 -17.53 13.78 -20.92
N GLY A 315 -16.65 14.21 -21.80
CA GLY A 315 -15.47 13.45 -22.18
C GLY A 315 -14.65 14.14 -23.26
N TYR A 316 -13.70 13.41 -23.83
CA TYR A 316 -13.00 13.80 -25.04
C TYR A 316 -12.55 12.56 -25.81
N TYR A 317 -12.27 12.72 -27.09
CA TYR A 317 -11.62 11.69 -27.89
C TYR A 317 -10.45 12.27 -28.67
N ILE A 318 -9.52 11.40 -29.05
CA ILE A 318 -8.41 11.67 -29.96
C ILE A 318 -8.81 11.07 -31.30
N ASP A 319 -8.92 11.89 -32.33
CA ASP A 319 -9.22 11.40 -33.68
C ASP A 319 -8.04 10.60 -34.27
N LYS A 320 -8.26 9.97 -35.43
CA LYS A 320 -7.21 9.22 -36.15
C LYS A 320 -5.97 10.05 -36.52
N ASN A 321 -6.07 11.37 -36.54
CA ASN A 321 -4.98 12.29 -36.82
C ASN A 321 -4.27 12.78 -35.53
N GLY A 322 -4.68 12.30 -34.36
CA GLY A 322 -4.11 12.69 -33.07
C GLY A 322 -4.70 13.99 -32.49
N LYS A 323 -5.73 14.57 -33.09
CA LYS A 323 -6.36 15.79 -32.59
C LYS A 323 -7.34 15.47 -31.46
N ARG A 324 -7.19 16.17 -30.33
CA ARG A 324 -8.13 16.08 -29.21
C ARG A 324 -9.40 16.88 -29.46
N ILE A 325 -10.55 16.25 -29.22
CA ILE A 325 -11.88 16.83 -29.39
C ILE A 325 -12.71 16.57 -28.12
N ASN A 326 -13.06 17.63 -27.39
CA ASN A 326 -13.98 17.53 -26.25
C ASN A 326 -15.40 17.21 -26.74
N ALA A 327 -16.08 16.29 -26.07
CA ALA A 327 -17.40 15.81 -26.48
C ALA A 327 -18.25 15.37 -25.27
N VAL A 328 -19.56 15.23 -25.48
CA VAL A 328 -20.43 14.46 -24.59
C VAL A 328 -20.72 13.15 -25.31
N ILE A 329 -20.44 12.02 -24.68
CA ILE A 329 -20.47 10.69 -25.30
C ILE A 329 -21.39 9.79 -24.46
N LYS A 330 -22.28 9.03 -25.10
CA LYS A 330 -23.12 8.04 -24.42
C LYS A 330 -22.24 6.96 -23.82
N TYR A 331 -22.40 6.73 -22.51
CA TYR A 331 -21.71 5.66 -21.82
C TYR A 331 -22.30 4.31 -22.25
N GLN A 332 -21.46 3.42 -22.76
CA GLN A 332 -21.84 2.10 -23.24
C GLN A 332 -21.26 1.02 -22.32
N ASN A 333 -21.85 -0.18 -22.34
CA ASN A 333 -21.29 -1.32 -21.64
C ASN A 333 -19.93 -1.73 -22.22
N VAL A 334 -19.11 -2.48 -21.46
CA VAL A 334 -17.74 -2.76 -21.89
C VAL A 334 -17.69 -3.56 -23.19
N GLU A 335 -18.58 -4.53 -23.37
CA GLU A 335 -18.69 -5.32 -24.60
C GLU A 335 -18.93 -4.45 -25.83
N THR A 336 -19.82 -3.46 -25.72
CA THR A 336 -20.10 -2.49 -26.78
C THR A 336 -18.92 -1.56 -26.99
N LEU A 337 -18.21 -1.16 -25.92
CA LEU A 337 -17.00 -0.32 -25.99
C LEU A 337 -15.81 -1.04 -26.64
N THR A 338 -15.70 -2.36 -26.52
CA THR A 338 -14.62 -3.14 -27.17
C THR A 338 -14.97 -3.58 -28.59
N ASN A 339 -16.24 -3.66 -28.95
CA ASN A 339 -16.67 -3.98 -30.31
C ASN A 339 -16.27 -2.87 -31.32
N MET A 340 -15.44 -3.23 -32.31
CA MET A 340 -14.96 -2.33 -33.38
C MET A 340 -16.04 -1.87 -34.35
N ASN A 341 -17.12 -2.66 -34.50
CA ASN A 341 -18.21 -2.37 -35.41
C ASN A 341 -19.27 -1.46 -34.78
N SER A 342 -19.13 -1.10 -33.50
CA SER A 342 -20.04 -0.17 -32.85
C SER A 342 -19.60 1.28 -33.02
N THR A 343 -20.51 2.20 -32.67
CA THR A 343 -20.31 3.64 -32.80
C THR A 343 -20.44 4.34 -31.46
N PHE A 344 -19.72 5.44 -31.28
CA PHE A 344 -20.01 6.37 -30.20
C PHE A 344 -21.18 7.27 -30.59
N LEU A 345 -22.10 7.47 -29.64
CA LEU A 345 -23.20 8.42 -29.80
C LEU A 345 -22.79 9.71 -29.09
N LEU A 346 -22.77 10.82 -29.83
CA LEU A 346 -22.41 12.13 -29.34
C LEU A 346 -23.65 12.93 -28.96
N TYR A 347 -23.52 13.73 -27.91
CA TYR A 347 -24.60 14.58 -27.39
C TYR A 347 -24.11 16.03 -27.23
N ASN A 348 -25.05 16.97 -27.13
CA ASN A 348 -24.78 18.38 -26.88
C ASN A 348 -24.65 18.69 -25.38
N ILE A 349 -25.41 17.99 -24.53
CA ILE A 349 -25.55 18.24 -23.09
C ILE A 349 -25.35 16.93 -22.33
N ALA A 350 -24.59 16.96 -21.23
CA ALA A 350 -24.38 15.78 -20.40
C ALA A 350 -25.54 15.55 -19.41
N TYR A 351 -25.71 14.30 -18.99
CA TYR A 351 -26.65 13.91 -17.94
C TYR A 351 -26.43 14.74 -16.68
N ASN A 352 -27.52 15.20 -16.05
CA ASN A 352 -27.57 16.13 -14.91
C ASN A 352 -27.12 17.57 -15.17
N GLU A 353 -26.87 17.98 -16.42
CA GLU A 353 -26.63 19.39 -16.73
C GLU A 353 -27.94 20.14 -16.97
N LYS A 354 -27.95 21.44 -16.66
CA LYS A 354 -29.11 22.30 -16.88
C LYS A 354 -29.47 22.28 -18.37
N GLY A 355 -30.72 21.93 -18.68
CA GLY A 355 -31.22 21.80 -20.04
C GLY A 355 -31.16 20.38 -20.62
N PHE A 356 -30.60 19.41 -19.88
CA PHE A 356 -30.70 18.00 -20.26
C PHE A 356 -32.17 17.53 -20.21
N THR A 357 -32.58 16.78 -21.22
CA THR A 357 -33.88 16.11 -21.29
C THR A 357 -33.65 14.62 -21.53
N GLU A 358 -34.48 13.76 -20.92
CA GLU A 358 -34.42 12.31 -21.17
C GLU A 358 -34.79 11.94 -22.61
N ASP A 359 -35.50 12.84 -23.31
CA ASP A 359 -35.67 12.75 -24.75
C ASP A 359 -34.32 12.92 -25.47
N GLU A 360 -33.77 11.80 -25.94
CA GLU A 360 -32.47 11.73 -26.60
C GLU A 360 -32.44 12.55 -27.90
N SER A 361 -33.59 12.75 -28.56
CA SER A 361 -33.66 13.46 -29.84
C SER A 361 -33.25 14.93 -29.74
N ASN A 362 -33.54 15.57 -28.59
CA ASN A 362 -33.23 16.98 -28.35
C ASN A 362 -31.75 17.22 -28.03
N ASN A 363 -31.04 16.18 -27.57
CA ASN A 363 -29.66 16.30 -27.12
C ASN A 363 -28.66 15.60 -28.05
N PHE A 364 -29.13 14.83 -29.03
CA PHE A 364 -28.27 14.10 -29.96
C PHE A 364 -27.48 15.04 -30.87
N LYS A 365 -26.17 14.80 -30.98
CA LYS A 365 -25.25 15.59 -31.81
C LYS A 365 -24.82 14.85 -33.07
N GLY A 366 -24.66 13.53 -33.00
CA GLY A 366 -24.20 12.74 -34.13
C GLY A 366 -23.58 11.41 -33.74
N ILE A 367 -23.15 10.67 -34.77
CA ILE A 367 -22.49 9.36 -34.63
C ILE A 367 -21.01 9.52 -34.94
N LEU A 368 -20.15 8.94 -34.10
CA LEU A 368 -18.72 8.88 -34.32
C LEU A 368 -18.29 7.42 -34.48
N MET A 369 -17.76 7.10 -35.66
CA MET A 369 -17.27 5.77 -35.98
C MET A 369 -15.98 5.49 -35.21
N LYS A 370 -15.89 4.34 -34.54
CA LYS A 370 -14.71 3.98 -33.74
C LYS A 370 -13.42 3.89 -34.54
N LYS A 371 -13.50 3.51 -35.83
CA LYS A 371 -12.34 3.50 -36.74
C LYS A 371 -11.70 4.87 -36.93
N ASP A 372 -12.43 5.95 -36.66
CA ASP A 372 -11.94 7.33 -36.78
C ASP A 372 -11.43 7.88 -35.43
N VAL A 373 -11.41 7.05 -34.39
CA VAL A 373 -10.98 7.40 -33.03
C VAL A 373 -9.77 6.56 -32.65
N LYS A 374 -8.71 7.22 -32.20
CA LYS A 374 -7.51 6.58 -31.65
C LYS A 374 -7.68 6.23 -30.16
N GLU A 375 -8.31 7.14 -29.42
CA GLU A 375 -8.51 7.05 -27.96
C GLU A 375 -9.76 7.85 -27.55
N PHE A 376 -10.44 7.46 -26.46
CA PHE A 376 -11.50 8.27 -25.86
C PHE A 376 -11.47 8.22 -24.33
N HIS A 377 -12.06 9.22 -23.69
CA HIS A 377 -12.12 9.41 -22.23
C HIS A 377 -13.46 10.03 -21.84
N LEU A 378 -14.02 9.61 -20.69
CA LEU A 378 -15.30 10.11 -20.16
C LEU A 378 -15.09 10.75 -18.78
N ALA A 379 -15.53 12.00 -18.59
CA ALA A 379 -15.44 12.82 -17.39
C ALA A 379 -16.56 12.49 -16.37
N GLY A 380 -16.18 12.35 -15.10
CA GLY A 380 -17.09 12.04 -14.00
C GLY A 380 -16.65 10.89 -13.08
N PHE A 381 -15.48 10.31 -13.29
CA PHE A 381 -14.95 9.20 -12.48
C PHE A 381 -13.70 9.62 -11.70
N THR A 382 -13.91 10.35 -10.61
CA THR A 382 -12.84 10.72 -9.66
C THR A 382 -13.09 10.08 -8.28
N TYR A 383 -13.27 8.76 -8.24
CA TYR A 383 -12.95 7.94 -7.05
C TYR A 383 -12.40 6.62 -7.58
N TYR A 384 -11.09 6.43 -7.37
CA TYR A 384 -10.21 5.46 -8.04
C TYR A 384 -10.12 5.60 -9.57
N LYS A 385 -9.09 6.34 -9.99
CA LYS A 385 -8.22 6.09 -11.14
C LYS A 385 -8.62 4.88 -12.01
N ALA A 386 -9.58 5.10 -12.89
CA ALA A 386 -9.66 4.37 -14.14
C ALA A 386 -10.13 5.36 -15.19
N ASN A 387 -9.21 6.06 -15.85
CA ASN A 387 -9.48 6.41 -17.24
C ASN A 387 -9.71 5.07 -17.92
N VAL A 388 -10.96 4.79 -18.30
CA VAL A 388 -11.22 3.80 -19.33
C VAL A 388 -10.75 4.44 -20.62
N SER A 389 -9.45 4.39 -20.87
CA SER A 389 -8.91 4.58 -22.20
C SER A 389 -8.99 3.22 -22.86
N ALA A 390 -9.80 3.12 -23.90
CA ALA A 390 -9.63 2.05 -24.85
C ALA A 390 -8.49 2.49 -25.78
N LEU A 391 -7.51 1.62 -26.02
CA LEU A 391 -6.48 1.82 -27.04
C LEU A 391 -6.68 0.79 -28.15
N ASN A 392 -6.70 1.25 -29.40
CA ASN A 392 -6.69 0.36 -30.57
C ASN A 392 -5.25 -0.04 -30.89
N LEU A 393 -4.89 -1.28 -30.54
CA LEU A 393 -3.58 -1.86 -30.83
C LEU A 393 -3.73 -2.93 -31.92
N GLY A 394 -3.74 -2.50 -33.19
CA GLY A 394 -3.72 -3.43 -34.32
C GLY A 394 -5.02 -4.22 -34.53
N GLY A 395 -6.19 -3.63 -34.22
CA GLY A 395 -7.50 -4.26 -34.46
C GLY A 395 -8.27 -4.65 -33.20
N GLU A 396 -7.64 -4.59 -32.02
CA GLU A 396 -8.28 -4.88 -30.74
C GLU A 396 -8.33 -3.62 -29.85
N TRP A 397 -9.51 -3.32 -29.29
CA TRP A 397 -9.65 -2.32 -28.23
C TRP A 397 -9.40 -2.97 -26.87
N ARG A 398 -8.41 -2.44 -26.13
CA ARG A 398 -8.16 -2.85 -24.74
C ARG A 398 -8.62 -1.77 -23.78
N VAL A 399 -9.55 -2.10 -22.88
CA VAL A 399 -9.94 -1.23 -21.77
C VAL A 399 -8.82 -1.19 -20.74
N LEU A 400 -8.19 -0.03 -20.60
CA LEU A 400 -7.21 0.23 -19.56
C LEU A 400 -7.96 0.70 -18.30
N SER A 401 -7.56 0.18 -17.14
CA SER A 401 -7.91 0.76 -15.86
C SER A 401 -6.63 1.41 -15.32
N ASP A 402 -6.66 2.70 -15.05
CA ASP A 402 -5.56 3.46 -14.43
C ASP A 402 -5.20 3.05 -12.99
N ASP A 403 -5.58 1.85 -12.54
CA ASP A 403 -4.90 1.22 -11.42
C ASP A 403 -3.49 0.80 -11.88
N ILE A 404 -2.68 1.83 -12.13
CA ILE A 404 -1.25 1.74 -12.29
C ILE A 404 -0.73 1.29 -10.94
N SER A 405 -0.62 -0.03 -10.76
CA SER A 405 0.19 -0.56 -9.69
C SER A 405 1.63 -0.33 -10.10
N TYR A 406 2.29 0.60 -9.42
CA TYR A 406 3.72 0.74 -9.56
C TYR A 406 4.37 -0.42 -8.83
N THR A 407 5.13 -1.24 -9.55
CA THR A 407 6.11 -2.11 -8.91
C THR A 407 7.35 -1.27 -8.67
N THR A 408 7.70 -1.09 -7.40
CA THR A 408 8.90 -0.39 -6.99
C THR A 408 10.02 -1.42 -6.84
N GLY A 409 10.87 -1.54 -7.85
CA GLY A 409 12.16 -2.22 -7.64
C GLY A 409 13.04 -1.32 -6.78
N LYS A 410 13.63 -1.86 -5.72
CA LYS A 410 14.67 -1.16 -4.96
C LYS A 410 16.00 -1.37 -5.67
N TYR A 411 16.65 -0.28 -6.03
CA TYR A 411 17.96 -0.29 -6.67
C TYR A 411 18.96 0.46 -5.81
N ILE A 412 20.18 -0.04 -5.80
CA ILE A 412 21.35 0.67 -5.33
C ILE A 412 21.98 1.36 -6.52
N TYR A 413 22.14 2.66 -6.41
CA TYR A 413 22.68 3.49 -7.46
C TYR A 413 23.91 4.23 -6.95
N LYS A 414 25.08 3.89 -7.50
CA LYS A 414 26.25 4.74 -7.40
C LYS A 414 26.18 5.79 -8.48
N THR A 415 26.38 7.03 -8.08
CA THR A 415 26.33 8.20 -8.96
C THR A 415 27.22 8.05 -10.18
N GLY A 416 26.64 8.30 -11.36
CA GLY A 416 27.30 8.09 -12.65
C GLY A 416 27.40 6.62 -13.10
N GLY A 417 26.94 5.66 -12.30
CA GLY A 417 26.95 4.23 -12.62
C GLY A 417 25.64 3.71 -13.22
N THR A 418 25.50 2.38 -13.29
CA THR A 418 24.24 1.70 -13.61
C THR A 418 23.58 1.22 -12.32
N PRO A 419 22.30 1.53 -12.05
CA PRO A 419 21.59 1.04 -10.89
C PRO A 419 21.58 -0.49 -10.85
N LYS A 420 21.76 -1.07 -9.67
CA LYS A 420 21.72 -2.51 -9.43
C LYS A 420 20.53 -2.86 -8.55
N GLU A 421 19.70 -3.78 -9.01
CA GLU A 421 18.56 -4.24 -8.22
C GLU A 421 19.05 -4.92 -6.94
N GLU A 422 18.44 -4.59 -5.80
CA GLU A 422 18.86 -5.09 -4.48
C GLU A 422 18.78 -6.63 -4.41
N SER A 423 17.78 -7.23 -5.06
CA SER A 423 17.60 -8.68 -5.19
C SER A 423 18.78 -9.34 -5.93
N MET A 424 19.30 -8.71 -6.99
CA MET A 424 20.44 -9.18 -7.77
C MET A 424 21.75 -9.08 -7.00
N LEU A 425 21.82 -8.20 -5.99
CA LEU A 425 22.96 -8.15 -5.08
C LEU A 425 23.03 -9.39 -4.19
N VAL A 426 21.93 -10.13 -3.95
CA VAL A 426 21.96 -11.33 -3.10
C VAL A 426 22.89 -12.41 -3.65
N MET A 427 22.75 -12.77 -4.93
CA MET A 427 23.57 -13.83 -5.54
C MET A 427 24.99 -13.39 -5.89
N GLY A 428 25.27 -12.08 -5.89
CA GLY A 428 26.54 -11.51 -6.33
C GLY A 428 27.19 -10.54 -5.35
N PHE A 429 26.74 -10.48 -4.10
CA PHE A 429 26.99 -9.35 -3.19
C PHE A 429 28.45 -8.93 -3.14
N LYS A 430 29.33 -9.91 -2.86
CA LYS A 430 30.78 -9.72 -2.77
C LYS A 430 31.33 -9.02 -4.02
N LYS A 431 30.98 -9.51 -5.21
CA LYS A 431 31.49 -9.02 -6.49
C LYS A 431 30.89 -7.65 -6.83
N SER A 432 29.57 -7.54 -6.76
CA SER A 432 28.85 -6.32 -7.15
C SER A 432 29.15 -5.16 -6.21
N MET A 433 29.10 -5.37 -4.90
CA MET A 433 29.29 -4.29 -3.93
C MET A 433 30.77 -3.85 -3.86
N SER A 434 31.73 -4.78 -3.94
CA SER A 434 33.16 -4.39 -4.02
C SER A 434 33.49 -3.61 -5.30
N GLN A 435 32.83 -3.92 -6.41
CA GLN A 435 32.94 -3.14 -7.65
C GLN A 435 32.32 -1.74 -7.50
N ILE A 436 31.16 -1.64 -6.86
CA ILE A 436 30.50 -0.36 -6.56
C ILE A 436 31.42 0.51 -5.69
N THR A 437 32.04 -0.05 -4.66
CA THR A 437 32.91 0.70 -3.72
C THR A 437 34.39 0.67 -4.11
N SER A 438 34.74 0.39 -5.38
CA SER A 438 36.13 0.11 -5.81
C SER A 438 37.11 1.27 -5.64
N ASP A 439 36.61 2.50 -5.60
CA ASP A 439 37.35 3.72 -5.30
C ASP A 439 37.74 3.86 -3.82
N ASN A 440 37.04 3.17 -2.92
CA ASN A 440 37.48 2.95 -1.54
C ASN A 440 38.12 1.55 -1.45
N THR A 441 39.42 1.47 -1.74
CA THR A 441 40.16 0.20 -1.80
C THR A 441 40.07 -0.60 -0.50
N GLU A 442 40.09 0.07 0.65
CA GLU A 442 39.96 -0.56 1.96
C GLU A 442 38.58 -1.22 2.11
N LEU A 443 37.49 -0.46 1.95
CA LEU A 443 36.13 -0.98 2.07
C LEU A 443 35.82 -2.06 1.03
N SER A 444 36.26 -1.86 -0.21
CA SER A 444 36.13 -2.85 -1.29
C SER A 444 36.79 -4.17 -0.91
N THR A 445 37.97 -4.12 -0.28
CA THR A 445 38.70 -5.31 0.19
C THR A 445 37.96 -6.01 1.32
N LYS A 446 37.43 -5.26 2.31
CA LYS A 446 36.62 -5.84 3.40
C LYS A 446 35.39 -6.59 2.89
N ILE A 447 34.68 -6.00 1.92
CA ILE A 447 33.54 -6.62 1.23
C ILE A 447 33.98 -7.84 0.44
N LYS A 448 35.09 -7.74 -0.31
CA LYS A 448 35.65 -8.84 -1.10
C LYS A 448 36.03 -10.01 -0.19
N ASN A 449 36.58 -9.77 0.99
CA ASN A 449 36.99 -10.81 1.91
C ASN A 449 35.84 -11.33 2.80
N LYS A 450 34.65 -10.70 2.73
CA LYS A 450 33.49 -11.01 3.58
C LYS A 450 33.84 -10.92 5.08
N GLU A 451 34.63 -9.92 5.45
CA GLU A 451 34.98 -9.65 6.84
C GLU A 451 33.73 -9.51 7.72
N LYS A 452 33.87 -9.76 9.04
CA LYS A 452 32.73 -9.69 9.97
C LYS A 452 32.13 -8.28 9.92
N GLY A 453 30.86 -8.18 9.53
CA GLY A 453 30.19 -6.90 9.31
C GLY A 453 30.02 -6.50 7.85
N TYR A 454 30.77 -7.09 6.90
CA TYR A 454 30.79 -6.72 5.49
C TYR A 454 30.08 -7.75 4.60
N LYS A 455 28.81 -8.04 4.93
CA LYS A 455 27.92 -8.99 4.23
C LYS A 455 26.63 -8.29 3.81
N ILE A 456 25.83 -8.93 2.97
CA ILE A 456 24.57 -8.35 2.46
C ILE A 456 23.60 -7.95 3.57
N THR A 457 23.58 -8.69 4.69
CA THR A 457 22.73 -8.36 5.86
C THR A 457 23.07 -6.99 6.46
N ASN A 458 24.24 -6.44 6.16
CA ASN A 458 24.74 -5.15 6.66
C ASN A 458 24.90 -4.14 5.53
N ILE A 459 24.14 -4.27 4.44
CA ILE A 459 24.26 -3.41 3.26
C ILE A 459 24.11 -1.92 3.59
N GLU A 460 23.19 -1.55 4.49
CA GLU A 460 23.03 -0.16 4.94
C GLU A 460 24.28 0.39 5.61
N LYS A 461 24.94 -0.41 6.47
CA LYS A 461 26.18 -0.01 7.15
C LYS A 461 27.29 0.24 6.14
N ILE A 462 27.40 -0.62 5.12
CA ILE A 462 28.40 -0.52 4.07
C ILE A 462 28.17 0.72 3.20
N ILE A 463 26.92 1.00 2.83
CA ILE A 463 26.53 2.21 2.10
C ILE A 463 26.87 3.46 2.92
N LYS A 464 26.54 3.46 4.22
CA LYS A 464 26.85 4.57 5.13
C LYS A 464 28.35 4.82 5.23
N GLU A 465 29.15 3.79 5.51
CA GLU A 465 30.61 3.88 5.59
C GLU A 465 31.23 4.41 4.28
N TYR A 466 30.75 3.93 3.13
CA TYR A 466 31.19 4.43 1.83
C TYR A 466 30.84 5.91 1.63
N ASN A 467 29.60 6.29 1.92
CA ASN A 467 29.12 7.66 1.73
C ASN A 467 29.88 8.65 2.63
N GLU A 468 30.11 8.30 3.90
CA GLU A 468 30.92 9.09 4.83
C GLU A 468 32.36 9.26 4.32
N TRP A 469 32.99 8.16 3.87
CA TRP A 469 34.31 8.20 3.26
C TRP A 469 34.33 9.10 2.01
N TYR A 470 33.38 8.95 1.10
CA TYR A 470 33.36 9.68 -0.16
C TYR A 470 33.19 11.18 0.09
N LEU A 471 32.28 11.58 0.97
CA LEU A 471 32.08 12.98 1.33
C LEU A 471 33.32 13.60 1.99
N LYS A 472 34.07 12.82 2.77
CA LYS A 472 35.34 13.24 3.36
C LYS A 472 36.45 13.41 2.32
N GLN A 473 36.56 12.50 1.35
CA GLN A 473 37.59 12.54 0.30
C GLN A 473 37.28 13.56 -0.81
N TYR A 474 36.01 13.81 -1.08
CA TYR A 474 35.54 14.64 -2.18
C TYR A 474 34.52 15.70 -1.71
N PRO A 475 34.91 16.58 -0.77
CA PRO A 475 34.01 17.62 -0.27
C PRO A 475 33.50 18.48 -1.44
N GLY A 476 32.18 18.70 -1.49
CA GLY A 476 31.53 19.50 -2.52
C GLY A 476 31.42 18.87 -3.91
N LYS A 477 32.06 17.70 -4.18
CA LYS A 477 31.90 17.01 -5.48
C LYS A 477 30.59 16.24 -5.59
N PHE A 478 29.98 15.90 -4.46
CA PHE A 478 28.70 15.21 -4.43
C PHE A 478 27.57 16.21 -4.13
N ASN A 479 26.97 16.75 -5.20
CA ASN A 479 25.77 17.58 -5.12
C ASN A 479 24.87 17.21 -6.30
N TYR A 480 23.79 16.47 -6.04
CA TYR A 480 22.77 16.18 -7.07
C TYR A 480 21.87 17.36 -7.37
N VAL A 481 22.07 18.50 -6.68
CA VAL A 481 21.37 19.78 -6.84
C VAL A 481 20.33 20.11 -5.73
N LEU A 482 20.24 19.37 -4.61
CA LEU A 482 19.45 19.82 -3.44
C LEU A 482 20.23 20.67 -2.40
N ALA A 483 21.48 21.08 -2.68
CA ALA A 483 22.29 21.87 -1.75
C ALA A 483 21.59 23.15 -1.22
N ASP A 484 20.61 23.69 -1.95
CA ASP A 484 19.87 24.90 -1.56
C ASP A 484 18.53 24.64 -0.84
N ILE A 485 18.12 23.39 -0.58
CA ILE A 485 16.85 23.16 0.15
C ILE A 485 17.00 23.38 1.66
N LYS A 486 18.24 23.41 2.19
CA LYS A 486 18.48 23.70 3.61
C LYS A 486 18.18 25.16 4.01
N THR A 487 17.93 26.08 3.07
CA THR A 487 17.67 27.51 3.32
C THR A 487 16.32 28.00 2.80
N VAL A 488 15.32 27.11 2.71
CA VAL A 488 13.90 27.52 2.68
C VAL A 488 13.20 27.06 3.98
N ALA A 489 13.93 27.14 5.10
CA ALA A 489 13.31 27.53 6.35
C ALA A 489 13.07 29.03 6.21
N VAL A 490 11.80 29.42 6.24
CA VAL A 490 11.33 30.80 6.14
C VAL A 490 12.05 31.63 7.21
N GLU A 491 13.02 32.46 6.80
CA GLU A 491 13.38 33.64 7.59
C GLU A 491 12.16 34.57 7.51
N GLU A 492 11.45 34.71 8.62
CA GLU A 492 10.46 35.75 8.82
C GLU A 492 11.16 37.10 8.75
N THR A 493 11.20 37.70 7.56
CA THR A 493 11.50 39.11 7.42
C THR A 493 10.37 39.89 8.08
N VAL A 494 10.65 40.52 9.21
CA VAL A 494 9.79 41.51 9.87
C VAL A 494 9.53 42.64 8.87
N VAL A 495 8.36 42.61 8.23
CA VAL A 495 7.80 43.75 7.49
C VAL A 495 6.73 44.35 8.38
N THR A 496 7.03 45.52 8.92
CA THR A 496 6.08 46.40 9.59
C THR A 496 4.92 46.74 8.65
N GLU A 497 3.71 46.52 9.15
CA GLU A 497 2.44 46.77 8.48
C GLU A 497 2.25 48.25 8.12
N GLU A 498 1.89 48.54 6.88
CA GLU A 498 0.90 49.59 6.58
C GLU A 498 -0.33 48.92 5.92
N THR A 499 -1.45 49.13 6.59
CA THR A 499 -2.81 48.61 6.39
C THR A 499 -3.38 48.73 4.96
N GLY A 500 -4.06 47.68 4.50
CA GLY A 500 -4.84 47.68 3.25
C GLY A 500 -5.54 46.36 2.89
N ASN A 501 -6.64 46.05 3.58
CA ASN A 501 -7.77 45.15 3.29
C ASN A 501 -7.70 44.02 2.22
N ASN A 502 -8.18 42.84 2.68
CA ASN A 502 -8.87 41.73 1.99
C ASN A 502 -8.06 40.69 1.19
N SER A 503 -7.74 39.55 1.82
CA SER A 503 -7.97 38.18 1.30
C SER A 503 -7.49 37.11 2.31
N ASN A 504 -8.38 36.18 2.67
CA ASN A 504 -8.19 35.22 3.75
C ASN A 504 -7.78 33.83 3.21
N THR A 505 -6.48 33.50 3.28
CA THR A 505 -6.00 32.10 3.24
C THR A 505 -4.75 31.98 4.13
N ASN A 506 -4.96 31.76 5.43
CA ASN A 506 -3.93 31.47 6.41
C ASN A 506 -3.48 30.00 6.32
N THR A 507 -2.24 29.75 5.88
CA THR A 507 -1.56 28.44 6.00
C THR A 507 -0.34 28.46 6.92
N GLY A 508 -0.25 29.44 7.82
CA GLY A 508 0.65 29.43 8.97
C GLY A 508 -0.17 29.66 10.24
N SER A 509 -0.94 28.65 10.66
CA SER A 509 -1.87 28.82 11.78
C SER A 509 -1.13 28.62 13.09
N SER A 510 -0.74 29.71 13.74
CA SER A 510 -0.79 29.78 15.21
C SER A 510 -2.13 29.18 15.62
N ALA A 511 -2.12 28.16 16.48
CA ALA A 511 -3.36 27.52 16.90
C ALA A 511 -4.35 28.60 17.33
N SER A 512 -5.55 28.60 16.73
CA SER A 512 -6.60 29.54 17.16
C SER A 512 -6.75 29.41 18.68
N PRO A 513 -6.88 30.51 19.45
CA PRO A 513 -7.09 30.44 20.89
C PRO A 513 -8.21 29.48 21.30
N GLU A 514 -9.20 29.27 20.42
CA GLU A 514 -10.27 28.29 20.63
C GLU A 514 -9.81 26.83 20.53
N HIS A 515 -8.85 26.53 19.65
CA HIS A 515 -8.24 25.20 19.53
C HIS A 515 -7.45 24.85 20.79
N GLU A 516 -6.67 25.80 21.29
CA GLU A 516 -5.92 25.61 22.53
C GLU A 516 -6.85 25.44 23.73
N LYS A 517 -7.93 26.23 23.79
CA LYS A 517 -8.95 26.11 24.82
C LYS A 517 -9.58 24.71 24.83
N PHE A 518 -9.95 24.18 23.66
CA PHE A 518 -10.48 22.81 23.56
C PHE A 518 -9.44 21.76 23.95
N GLY A 519 -8.21 21.86 23.46
CA GLY A 519 -7.14 20.92 23.77
C GLY A 519 -6.79 20.88 25.27
N LYS A 520 -6.76 22.04 25.94
CA LYS A 520 -6.57 22.13 27.40
C LYS A 520 -7.74 21.50 28.15
N ALA A 521 -8.98 21.81 27.76
CA ALA A 521 -10.16 21.22 28.40
C ALA A 521 -10.20 19.68 28.22
N LEU A 522 -9.76 19.19 27.06
CA LEU A 522 -9.64 17.76 26.78
C LEU A 522 -8.59 17.10 27.69
N LEU A 523 -7.41 17.70 27.85
CA LEU A 523 -6.41 17.19 28.78
C LEU A 523 -6.93 17.16 30.22
N GLU A 524 -7.59 18.23 30.66
CA GLU A 524 -8.20 18.29 32.01
C GLU A 524 -9.29 17.25 32.22
N ALA A 525 -10.04 16.88 31.18
CA ALA A 525 -10.96 15.74 31.25
C ALA A 525 -10.21 14.43 31.53
N PHE A 526 -9.09 14.17 30.83
CA PHE A 526 -8.23 13.02 31.13
C PHE A 526 -7.58 13.08 32.52
N LYS A 527 -7.28 14.25 33.08
CA LYS A 527 -6.79 14.34 34.48
C LYS A 527 -7.84 13.95 35.52
N SER A 528 -9.11 14.17 35.20
CA SER A 528 -10.18 14.20 36.20
C SER A 528 -10.78 12.85 36.61
N ASP A 529 -10.25 11.73 36.11
CA ASP A 529 -10.74 10.34 36.29
C ASP A 529 -12.24 10.11 36.05
N THR A 530 -12.95 11.10 35.51
CA THR A 530 -14.40 11.08 35.32
C THR A 530 -14.72 11.28 33.84
N PRO A 531 -15.24 10.26 33.15
CA PRO A 531 -15.65 10.37 31.75
C PRO A 531 -16.70 11.47 31.48
N ASP A 532 -17.42 11.94 32.51
CA ASP A 532 -18.47 12.94 32.36
C ASP A 532 -17.93 14.32 31.96
N LYS A 533 -16.70 14.67 32.37
CA LYS A 533 -16.02 15.89 31.90
C LYS A 533 -15.70 15.82 30.41
N LEU A 534 -15.47 14.62 29.89
CA LEU A 534 -15.26 14.39 28.45
C LEU A 534 -16.57 14.54 27.68
N LEU A 535 -17.67 14.02 28.22
CA LEU A 535 -19.01 14.16 27.64
C LEU A 535 -19.44 15.64 27.54
N ALA A 536 -19.03 16.48 28.48
CA ALA A 536 -19.27 17.92 28.44
C ALA A 536 -18.57 18.64 27.26
N LEU A 537 -17.55 18.04 26.66
CA LEU A 537 -16.86 18.55 25.47
C LEU A 537 -17.54 18.12 24.16
N SER A 538 -18.50 17.21 24.22
CA SER A 538 -19.29 16.79 23.07
C SER A 538 -20.42 17.77 22.76
N TRP A 539 -20.88 17.81 21.51
CA TRP A 539 -22.00 18.68 21.10
C TRP A 539 -23.35 18.05 21.40
N THR A 540 -24.34 18.81 21.86
CA THR A 540 -25.71 18.32 21.96
C THR A 540 -26.47 18.43 20.64
N SER A 541 -27.49 17.59 20.43
CA SER A 541 -28.42 17.75 19.29
C SER A 541 -29.01 19.17 19.19
N GLN A 542 -29.23 19.85 20.33
CA GLN A 542 -29.73 21.22 20.36
C GLN A 542 -28.68 22.24 19.88
N GLU A 543 -27.43 22.15 20.34
CA GLU A 543 -26.33 23.02 19.87
C GLU A 543 -26.07 22.83 18.37
N LEU A 544 -26.09 21.58 17.91
CA LEU A 544 -25.94 21.26 16.50
C LEU A 544 -27.09 21.84 15.67
N GLY A 545 -28.34 21.62 16.10
CA GLY A 545 -29.53 22.16 15.45
C GLY A 545 -29.55 23.68 15.36
N ASN A 546 -29.17 24.37 16.45
CA ASN A 546 -29.06 25.83 16.49
C ASN A 546 -28.00 26.34 15.51
N THR A 547 -26.81 25.73 15.50
CA THR A 547 -25.76 26.16 14.57
C THR A 547 -26.17 25.94 13.12
N ILE A 548 -26.83 24.81 12.80
CA ILE A 548 -27.29 24.53 11.42
C ILE A 548 -28.34 25.56 11.00
N LYS A 549 -29.29 25.86 11.89
CA LYS A 549 -30.33 26.87 11.63
C LYS A 549 -29.73 28.25 11.33
N GLU A 550 -28.61 28.60 11.96
CA GLU A 550 -27.94 29.89 11.72
C GLU A 550 -27.04 29.88 10.48
N LYS A 551 -26.28 28.80 10.26
CA LYS A 551 -25.26 28.73 9.20
C LYS A 551 -25.77 28.27 7.84
N THR A 552 -26.95 27.63 7.74
CA THR A 552 -27.54 27.24 6.44
C THR A 552 -28.97 27.76 6.24
N LYS A 553 -29.25 28.22 5.01
CA LYS A 553 -30.58 28.67 4.58
C LYS A 553 -31.36 27.59 3.82
N ASN A 554 -30.76 26.42 3.58
CA ASN A 554 -31.38 25.34 2.80
C ASN A 554 -31.93 24.24 3.72
N GLU A 555 -33.26 24.08 3.72
CA GLU A 555 -33.98 23.20 4.64
C GLU A 555 -33.73 21.70 4.34
N ASP A 556 -33.53 21.32 3.08
CA ASP A 556 -33.22 19.93 2.69
C ASP A 556 -31.82 19.52 3.14
N MET A 557 -30.85 20.43 3.01
CA MET A 557 -29.48 20.20 3.50
C MET A 557 -29.42 20.12 5.02
N LYS A 558 -30.24 20.94 5.71
CA LYS A 558 -30.42 20.87 7.16
C LYS A 558 -30.93 19.49 7.58
N ASN A 559 -31.95 18.97 6.93
CA ASN A 559 -32.51 17.65 7.26
C ASN A 559 -31.52 16.50 6.98
N ALA A 560 -30.80 16.56 5.85
CA ALA A 560 -29.78 15.57 5.52
C ALA A 560 -28.61 15.57 6.53
N PHE A 561 -28.17 16.76 6.96
CA PHE A 561 -27.08 16.92 7.91
C PHE A 561 -27.50 16.47 9.32
N ILE A 562 -28.67 16.90 9.81
CA ILE A 562 -29.22 16.44 11.09
C ILE A 562 -29.34 14.91 11.08
N SER A 563 -29.87 14.30 10.01
CA SER A 563 -30.01 12.84 9.89
C SER A 563 -28.67 12.11 9.98
N ARG A 564 -27.61 12.64 9.35
CA ARG A 564 -26.26 12.07 9.39
C ARG A 564 -25.68 12.04 10.81
N PHE A 565 -25.92 13.08 11.60
CA PHE A 565 -25.35 13.22 12.94
C PHE A 565 -26.27 12.74 14.07
N LYS A 566 -27.58 12.59 13.83
CA LYS A 566 -28.53 12.06 14.82
C LYS A 566 -28.14 10.68 15.37
N LYS A 567 -27.50 9.84 14.53
CA LYS A 567 -26.97 8.54 14.96
C LYS A 567 -25.72 8.63 15.86
N LYS A 568 -25.10 9.81 15.94
CA LYS A 568 -23.87 10.10 16.70
C LYS A 568 -24.11 11.07 17.86
N ASP A 569 -25.38 11.38 18.14
CA ASP A 569 -25.78 12.27 19.23
C ASP A 569 -25.22 11.76 20.56
N PRO A 570 -24.38 12.54 21.27
CA PRO A 570 -23.86 12.14 22.58
C PRO A 570 -24.94 12.10 23.67
N ASN A 571 -26.16 12.55 23.41
CA ASN A 571 -27.29 12.27 24.32
C ASN A 571 -27.89 10.87 24.11
N ASN A 572 -27.40 10.09 23.14
CA ASN A 572 -27.76 8.69 22.99
C ASN A 572 -26.97 7.84 23.99
N ASP A 573 -27.65 7.07 24.85
CA ASP A 573 -27.05 6.22 25.88
C ASP A 573 -25.96 5.28 25.34
N ALA A 574 -26.17 4.72 24.14
CA ALA A 574 -25.18 3.85 23.50
C ALA A 574 -23.89 4.63 23.19
N MET A 575 -24.04 5.90 22.77
CA MET A 575 -22.93 6.76 22.40
C MET A 575 -22.15 7.27 23.61
N GLN A 576 -22.86 7.58 24.69
CA GLN A 576 -22.22 7.88 25.98
C GLN A 576 -21.44 6.68 26.49
N LYS A 577 -22.08 5.50 26.50
CA LYS A 577 -21.45 4.26 26.98
C LYS A 577 -20.12 4.01 26.28
N GLU A 578 -20.06 4.14 24.96
CA GLU A 578 -18.77 3.92 24.31
C GLU A 578 -17.78 5.07 24.49
N THR A 579 -18.22 6.33 24.54
CA THR A 579 -17.28 7.41 24.84
C THR A 579 -16.61 7.17 26.20
N LYS A 580 -17.36 6.66 27.19
CA LYS A 580 -16.82 6.18 28.47
C LYS A 580 -15.88 4.98 28.29
N THR A 581 -16.24 4.00 27.45
CA THR A 581 -15.36 2.86 27.13
C THR A 581 -14.04 3.30 26.51
N GLN A 582 -14.04 4.18 25.51
CA GLN A 582 -12.82 4.69 24.87
C GLN A 582 -11.93 5.45 25.85
N PHE A 583 -12.53 6.31 26.69
CA PHE A 583 -11.80 7.00 27.74
C PHE A 583 -11.11 6.01 28.69
N ASN A 584 -11.86 4.99 29.16
CA ASN A 584 -11.32 3.97 30.05
C ASN A 584 -10.26 3.11 29.37
N ASN A 585 -10.37 2.85 28.07
CA ASN A 585 -9.35 2.13 27.31
C ASN A 585 -8.06 2.93 27.23
N VAL A 586 -8.12 4.22 26.85
CA VAL A 586 -6.92 5.09 26.81
C VAL A 586 -6.26 5.18 28.20
N LYS A 587 -7.06 5.34 29.26
CA LYS A 587 -6.57 5.32 30.65
C LYS A 587 -5.96 3.98 31.05
N GLY A 588 -6.56 2.87 30.63
CA GLY A 588 -6.11 1.51 30.96
C GLY A 588 -4.85 1.10 30.22
N GLU A 589 -4.73 1.48 28.94
CA GLU A 589 -3.53 1.29 28.12
C GLU A 589 -2.35 2.11 28.63
N HIS A 590 -2.63 3.28 29.23
CA HIS A 590 -1.64 4.19 29.81
C HIS A 590 -1.80 4.33 31.33
N LYS A 591 -1.95 3.20 32.04
CA LYS A 591 -2.09 3.16 33.50
C LYS A 591 -0.82 3.57 34.27
N ASP A 592 0.32 3.51 33.58
CA ASP A 592 1.65 3.91 34.04
C ASP A 592 1.88 5.43 33.94
N LEU A 593 1.05 6.12 33.13
CA LEU A 593 1.11 7.56 32.94
C LEU A 593 0.59 8.29 34.18
N ASN A 594 1.39 9.22 34.70
CA ASN A 594 0.93 10.13 35.76
C ASN A 594 0.06 11.25 35.19
N TRP A 595 -1.23 10.95 35.02
CA TRP A 595 -2.18 11.89 34.41
C TRP A 595 -2.27 13.22 35.16
N GLU A 596 -2.13 13.23 36.48
CA GLU A 596 -2.14 14.46 37.29
C GLU A 596 -0.99 15.41 36.93
N LYS A 597 0.17 14.86 36.54
CA LYS A 597 1.35 15.62 36.10
C LYS A 597 1.41 15.89 34.60
N ALA A 598 0.36 15.53 33.85
CA ALA A 598 0.35 15.75 32.41
C ALA A 598 0.29 17.26 32.08
N GLU A 599 1.22 17.75 31.27
CA GLU A 599 1.31 19.14 30.85
C GLU A 599 0.93 19.30 29.37
N TYR A 600 0.06 20.28 29.10
CA TYR A 600 -0.38 20.56 27.74
C TYR A 600 0.77 21.12 26.89
N VAL A 601 1.00 20.55 25.70
CA VAL A 601 2.00 21.06 24.74
C VAL A 601 1.32 21.77 23.58
N SER A 602 0.44 21.08 22.84
CA SER A 602 -0.26 21.69 21.71
C SER A 602 -1.50 20.91 21.29
N PHE A 603 -2.38 21.54 20.52
CA PHE A 603 -3.53 20.89 19.89
C PHE A 603 -3.52 21.20 18.39
N LYS A 604 -3.13 20.21 17.59
CA LYS A 604 -2.85 20.39 16.15
C LYS A 604 -3.96 19.80 15.30
N PHE A 605 -4.53 20.62 14.42
CA PHE A 605 -5.52 20.20 13.45
C PHE A 605 -4.84 19.45 12.30
N SER A 606 -5.28 18.24 11.99
CA SER A 606 -4.68 17.37 10.98
C SER A 606 -5.45 17.34 9.65
N LYS A 607 -6.77 17.56 9.68
CA LYS A 607 -7.60 17.58 8.48
C LYS A 607 -8.81 18.49 8.67
N GLN A 608 -8.88 19.57 7.90
CA GLN A 608 -10.05 20.44 7.85
C GLN A 608 -10.85 20.14 6.58
N GLY A 609 -12.09 19.71 6.75
CA GLY A 609 -13.09 19.82 5.70
C GLY A 609 -13.95 21.03 6.00
N ILE A 610 -14.16 21.90 5.02
CA ILE A 610 -15.34 22.77 5.02
C ILE A 610 -16.42 21.97 4.31
N SER A 611 -17.50 21.65 5.01
CA SER A 611 -18.67 21.14 4.31
C SER A 611 -19.21 22.26 3.42
N LYS A 612 -19.03 22.13 2.10
CA LYS A 612 -19.50 23.13 1.11
C LYS A 612 -21.00 23.40 1.20
N ASP A 613 -21.73 22.45 1.74
CA ASP A 613 -23.19 22.43 1.79
C ASP A 613 -23.75 23.18 3.00
N VAL A 614 -22.99 23.29 4.10
CA VAL A 614 -23.46 23.90 5.35
C VAL A 614 -22.50 24.95 5.94
N ASN A 615 -21.32 25.16 5.33
CA ASN A 615 -20.29 26.10 5.79
C ASN A 615 -19.85 25.86 7.25
N PHE A 616 -19.63 24.60 7.59
CA PHE A 616 -19.08 24.19 8.89
C PHE A 616 -17.66 23.68 8.73
N ASP A 617 -16.82 24.08 9.67
CA ASP A 617 -15.54 23.45 9.89
C ASP A 617 -15.72 22.15 10.67
N TRP A 618 -15.20 21.07 10.11
CA TRP A 618 -15.13 19.76 10.75
C TRP A 618 -13.79 19.11 10.44
N GLY A 619 -13.34 18.20 11.30
CA GLY A 619 -12.03 17.62 11.10
C GLY A 619 -11.56 16.62 12.14
N SER A 620 -10.26 16.33 12.05
CA SER A 620 -9.49 15.54 13.01
C SER A 620 -8.30 16.33 13.54
N ALA A 621 -7.92 16.08 14.80
CA ALA A 621 -6.87 16.79 15.51
C ALA A 621 -6.04 15.84 16.36
N THR A 622 -4.89 16.32 16.84
CA THR A 622 -4.00 15.60 17.74
C THR A 622 -3.71 16.49 18.94
N LEU A 623 -4.07 16.03 20.14
CA LEU A 623 -3.62 16.59 21.41
C LEU A 623 -2.19 16.08 21.68
N GLN A 624 -1.28 17.00 21.94
CA GLN A 624 0.09 16.73 22.37
C GLN A 624 0.24 17.18 23.82
N PHE A 625 0.78 16.30 24.67
CA PHE A 625 1.05 16.58 26.07
C PHE A 625 2.30 15.85 26.55
N GLU A 626 2.87 16.30 27.67
CA GLU A 626 4.05 15.71 28.29
C GLU A 626 3.70 15.13 29.66
N SER A 627 4.31 14.00 30.03
CA SER A 627 4.23 13.43 31.37
C SER A 627 5.51 12.63 31.63
N GLN A 628 6.12 12.78 32.82
CA GLN A 628 7.31 12.01 33.21
C GLN A 628 8.43 12.03 32.15
N GLU A 629 8.72 13.21 31.57
CA GLU A 629 9.76 13.41 30.55
C GLU A 629 9.48 12.70 29.20
N ALA A 630 8.27 12.17 28.98
CA ALA A 630 7.84 11.58 27.72
C ALA A 630 6.74 12.42 27.04
N HIS A 631 6.75 12.43 25.70
CA HIS A 631 5.72 13.08 24.89
C HIS A 631 4.64 12.08 24.45
N TYR A 632 3.39 12.48 24.63
CA TYR A 632 2.22 11.67 24.30
C TYR A 632 1.30 12.38 23.30
N PHE A 633 0.55 11.57 22.56
CA PHE A 633 -0.34 12.03 21.51
C PHE A 633 -1.70 11.33 21.63
N ILE A 634 -2.79 12.10 21.65
CA ILE A 634 -4.16 11.57 21.57
C ILE A 634 -4.79 12.06 20.26
N ASN A 635 -5.25 11.14 19.43
CA ASN A 635 -5.92 11.48 18.18
C ASN A 635 -7.42 11.66 18.41
N VAL A 636 -7.93 12.81 17.99
CA VAL A 636 -9.34 13.19 18.00
C VAL A 636 -9.85 13.06 16.57
N SER A 637 -10.61 12.00 16.30
CA SER A 637 -10.99 11.60 14.94
C SER A 637 -12.11 12.45 14.33
N GLU A 638 -13.03 12.98 15.12
CA GLU A 638 -14.14 13.80 14.66
C GLU A 638 -14.45 14.94 15.65
N PHE A 639 -14.24 16.18 15.21
CA PHE A 639 -14.67 17.40 15.89
C PHE A 639 -15.39 18.34 14.90
N MET A 640 -16.12 19.33 15.42
CA MET A 640 -16.81 20.36 14.62
C MET A 640 -16.86 21.72 15.32
N HIS A 641 -16.89 22.80 14.55
CA HIS A 641 -17.07 24.17 15.07
C HIS A 641 -18.53 24.57 15.08
N LEU A 642 -19.09 24.64 16.28
CA LEU A 642 -20.46 25.08 16.54
C LEU A 642 -20.49 26.54 17.00
N LEU A 643 -21.68 27.14 17.13
CA LEU A 643 -21.83 28.49 17.71
C LEU A 643 -21.25 28.57 19.13
N SER A 644 -21.29 27.47 19.88
CA SER A 644 -20.71 27.36 21.23
C SER A 644 -19.20 27.06 21.22
N GLY A 645 -18.56 27.05 20.04
CA GLY A 645 -17.14 26.76 19.85
C GLY A 645 -16.88 25.33 19.36
N TRP A 646 -15.63 24.87 19.49
CA TRP A 646 -15.23 23.52 19.09
C TRP A 646 -15.83 22.46 20.01
N LYS A 647 -16.42 21.45 19.37
CA LYS A 647 -17.05 20.31 20.05
C LYS A 647 -16.61 19.01 19.41
N GLY A 648 -16.49 18.01 20.26
CA GLY A 648 -16.21 16.65 19.89
C GLY A 648 -17.44 15.85 19.45
N ALA A 649 -17.30 14.92 18.51
CA ALA A 649 -18.32 13.90 18.31
C ALA A 649 -18.35 12.88 19.47
N SER A 650 -19.37 12.05 19.58
CA SER A 650 -19.20 10.82 20.36
C SER A 650 -18.14 9.92 19.69
N TYR A 651 -17.42 9.08 20.43
CA TYR A 651 -16.41 8.14 19.90
C TYR A 651 -15.15 8.79 19.29
N MET A 652 -14.68 9.91 19.83
CA MET A 652 -13.60 10.67 19.17
C MET A 652 -12.23 10.00 19.24
N PHE A 653 -11.99 9.17 20.24
CA PHE A 653 -10.63 8.84 20.64
C PHE A 653 -10.16 7.55 19.98
N LYS A 654 -8.99 7.64 19.38
CA LYS A 654 -8.25 6.51 18.84
C LYS A 654 -6.81 6.56 19.28
#